data_AF-A0A1J5NDY5-F1
#
_entry.id   AF-A0A1J5NDY5-F1
#
_cell.length_a   1.000
_cell.length_b   1.000
_cell.length_c   1.000
_cell.angle_alpha   90.00
_cell.angle_beta   90.00
_cell.angle_gamma   90.00
#
_symmetry.space_group_name_H-M   'P 1'
#
loop_
_entity.id
_entity.type
_entity.pdbx_description
1 polymer ?
#
loop_
_entity_poly.entity_id
_entity_poly.type
_entity_poly.pdbx_seq_one_letter_code
_entity_poly.pdbx_strand_id
1 'polypeptide(L)'
;MSQRKIVTTCTRDCPNSCGLIATVEDGRLVKLSGDPAHPLTGGVACHKTAKYIKRVYSAERITHPLRKVDGRWRRATWDEVLDLVADKLKSVVAESGPEAVLYYQGYGERTALKLLNKYFFNLLGGATTMRGSLCGGAGQGAQNLDFGERVSHDPLDHFNSKSMILWARNPVSTNISLVKIAKDIKKRGGRVVVIDPARSMSVNIATHHVRPKPGRDGCLAMAAAKLILEAGAEDRDFIENRAEGWAEYKAILDSFSVPELCALAGVPVTDAELLADTLMNQFPTSILLGWGLHRHEYAHYAIRPIDALGGIAGILGVSGGGVSQGFEEYGPYDQAWWGDHLHPDHRTLLIPRVGEEILSARDPEIRMIVVTAGNPVCMAPNADRILQGFNKAEMVVYSGHFMDDTAELADIFLPATTFLEEDDLMASYGHNFVGPVNRAIEPVGETKSEFQMFQELAARFPFALQYQRSADDWLRIICTPLWDQGTDLESVRKGPFRLEAPMVPYADGVFPTESGRFRFMTEFDPAALQREDPEYPYKLLTIAPHGYICSERTLAEHDALPTVVLNTAEAHRGGVLDGGHVVVRSPYGRLMALLKVDEAMRSDVLITERGGWNKAGHGFNLLTRDIPSIVGQGTPFYETRVTVEPCPQDGIIGSRVLVVQNSSQSPGGNFTKELARQGCLLTAILPTQGDPIPENADGYDRLVVLGGPQHAFDDQASPHFPALMRLMREFDRTGKPVAGICLGCQLLARAHGGAVWTLPELEFGFVRHALTGAGEQDPVLGQAGPVPPLMEFHEDSFDLPEGAELLVRGDSCANQCFKVGKASYGFQFHLEMDSLTADEWFDEFQRGDIDTYAQYRSQFTDEFFADTRSRFPLLIQQSADFCRNVAKNWLRLK
;
A
#
# COMPACT_ATOMS: atom_id res chain seq x y z
N MET A 1 34.30 -15.52 4.50
CA MET A 1 32.99 -14.97 4.16
C MET A 1 32.71 -15.33 2.72
N SER A 2 31.65 -16.11 2.46
CA SER A 2 31.27 -16.44 1.08
C SER A 2 30.29 -15.37 0.59
N GLN A 3 30.71 -14.58 -0.39
CA GLN A 3 29.85 -13.61 -1.05
C GLN A 3 29.33 -14.21 -2.36
N ARG A 4 28.01 -14.20 -2.55
CA ARG A 4 27.35 -14.63 -3.79
C ARG A 4 26.54 -13.48 -4.36
N LYS A 5 26.51 -13.38 -5.69
CA LYS A 5 25.65 -12.45 -6.43
C LYS A 5 24.69 -13.27 -7.27
N ILE A 6 23.40 -13.06 -7.05
CA ILE A 6 22.33 -13.81 -7.70
C ILE A 6 21.53 -12.82 -8.55
N VAL A 7 21.39 -13.11 -9.85
CA VAL A 7 20.50 -12.38 -10.75
C VAL A 7 19.06 -12.80 -10.45
N THR A 8 18.17 -11.85 -10.29
CA THR A 8 16.74 -12.10 -10.02
C THR A 8 15.89 -10.94 -10.57
N THR A 9 14.58 -11.01 -10.43
CA THR A 9 13.64 -10.01 -10.99
C THR A 9 12.69 -9.52 -9.91
N CYS A 10 12.44 -8.22 -9.88
CA CYS A 10 11.47 -7.63 -8.97
C CYS A 10 10.05 -8.10 -9.33
N THR A 11 9.35 -8.75 -8.40
CA THR A 11 7.99 -9.30 -8.60
C THR A 11 6.86 -8.36 -8.17
N ARG A 12 7.21 -7.20 -7.59
CA ARG A 12 6.23 -6.23 -7.06
C ARG A 12 5.34 -5.65 -8.16
N ASP A 13 4.12 -5.25 -7.80
CA ASP A 13 3.13 -4.70 -8.73
C ASP A 13 3.54 -3.32 -9.31
N CYS A 14 4.40 -3.36 -10.34
CA CYS A 14 4.89 -2.22 -11.08
C CYS A 14 5.25 -2.67 -12.52
N PRO A 15 5.04 -1.83 -13.56
CA PRO A 15 5.30 -2.17 -14.96
C PRO A 15 6.79 -2.40 -15.32
N ASN A 16 7.73 -2.28 -14.38
CA ASN A 16 9.16 -2.37 -14.70
C ASN A 16 9.75 -3.76 -14.61
N SER A 17 9.18 -4.66 -13.80
CA SER A 17 9.76 -5.96 -13.44
C SER A 17 11.30 -5.94 -13.45
N CYS A 18 11.90 -5.04 -12.67
CA CYS A 18 13.32 -4.69 -12.85
C CYS A 18 14.21 -5.93 -12.71
N GLY A 19 15.19 -6.11 -13.59
CA GLY A 19 16.31 -7.02 -13.34
C GLY A 19 17.15 -6.53 -12.17
N LEU A 20 17.48 -7.42 -11.25
CA LEU A 20 18.15 -7.16 -9.98
C LEU A 20 19.34 -8.09 -9.77
N ILE A 21 20.27 -7.65 -8.90
CA ILE A 21 21.34 -8.45 -8.33
C ILE A 21 21.17 -8.44 -6.81
N ALA A 22 20.89 -9.61 -6.25
CA ALA A 22 20.90 -9.85 -4.81
C ALA A 22 22.33 -10.25 -4.40
N THR A 23 22.92 -9.50 -3.46
CA THR A 23 24.23 -9.82 -2.87
C THR A 23 24.01 -10.45 -1.51
N VAL A 24 24.53 -11.66 -1.33
CA VAL A 24 24.36 -12.48 -0.13
C VAL A 24 25.73 -12.75 0.47
N GLU A 25 25.87 -12.50 1.76
CA GLU A 25 27.08 -12.73 2.55
C GLU A 25 26.72 -13.66 3.71
N ASP A 26 27.40 -14.81 3.77
CA ASP A 26 27.22 -15.80 4.84
C ASP A 26 25.74 -16.19 5.05
N GLY A 27 25.01 -16.34 3.94
CA GLY A 27 23.59 -16.73 3.92
C GLY A 27 22.59 -15.59 4.12
N ARG A 28 23.04 -14.37 4.45
CA ARG A 28 22.18 -13.20 4.65
C ARG A 28 22.22 -12.26 3.45
N LEU A 29 21.06 -11.75 3.05
CA LEU A 29 20.92 -10.73 2.02
C LEU A 29 21.39 -9.38 2.57
N VAL A 30 22.47 -8.84 2.01
CA VAL A 30 23.08 -7.58 2.48
C VAL A 30 22.86 -6.41 1.51
N LYS A 31 22.59 -6.70 0.23
CA LYS A 31 22.37 -5.66 -0.78
C LYS A 31 21.47 -6.14 -1.91
N LEU A 32 20.62 -5.25 -2.40
CA LEU A 32 19.78 -5.46 -3.58
C LEU A 32 19.96 -4.25 -4.50
N SER A 33 20.50 -4.47 -5.70
CA SER A 33 20.76 -3.44 -6.70
C SER A 33 20.17 -3.81 -8.05
N GLY A 34 20.03 -2.86 -8.97
CA GLY A 34 19.63 -3.18 -10.35
C GLY A 34 20.73 -3.97 -11.07
N ASP A 35 20.32 -4.84 -11.98
CA ASP A 35 21.20 -5.59 -12.87
C ASP A 35 21.63 -4.71 -14.06
N PRO A 36 22.93 -4.39 -14.21
CA PRO A 36 23.45 -3.65 -15.37
C PRO A 36 23.22 -4.35 -16.71
N ALA A 37 23.07 -5.68 -16.71
CA ALA A 37 22.85 -6.46 -17.93
C ALA A 37 21.40 -6.43 -18.42
N HIS A 38 20.44 -6.01 -17.58
CA HIS A 38 19.04 -5.97 -17.98
C HIS A 38 18.81 -4.89 -19.06
N PRO A 39 18.32 -5.23 -20.28
CA PRO A 39 18.34 -4.32 -21.44
C PRO A 39 17.58 -3.01 -21.25
N LEU A 40 16.44 -3.04 -20.56
CA LEU A 40 15.60 -1.85 -20.34
C LEU A 40 16.09 -1.00 -19.15
N THR A 41 16.17 -1.61 -17.96
CA THR A 41 16.51 -0.89 -16.72
C THR A 41 17.99 -0.55 -16.60
N GLY A 42 18.89 -1.33 -17.20
CA GLY A 42 20.33 -1.04 -17.30
C GLY A 42 20.98 -0.70 -15.95
N GLY A 43 20.68 -1.46 -14.91
CA GLY A 43 21.23 -1.25 -13.55
C GLY A 43 20.43 -0.30 -12.65
N VAL A 44 19.39 0.36 -13.17
CA VAL A 44 18.54 1.25 -12.36
C VAL A 44 17.52 0.44 -11.56
N ALA A 45 17.50 0.64 -10.24
CA ALA A 45 16.47 0.15 -9.33
C ALA A 45 15.89 1.32 -8.52
N CYS A 46 14.60 1.24 -8.15
CA CYS A 46 13.98 2.30 -7.34
C CYS A 46 14.35 2.19 -5.86
N HIS A 47 14.14 3.28 -5.11
CA HIS A 47 14.37 3.29 -3.66
C HIS A 47 13.56 2.21 -2.92
N LYS A 48 12.37 1.86 -3.44
CA LYS A 48 11.51 0.82 -2.86
C LYS A 48 12.14 -0.56 -2.96
N THR A 49 12.92 -0.81 -4.02
CA THR A 49 13.70 -2.03 -4.19
C THR A 49 14.88 -2.04 -3.21
N ALA A 50 15.63 -0.93 -3.11
CA ALA A 50 16.76 -0.84 -2.19
C ALA A 50 16.35 -1.07 -0.72
N LYS A 51 15.16 -0.59 -0.34
CA LYS A 51 14.57 -0.81 1.00
C LYS A 51 13.95 -2.19 1.20
N TYR A 52 13.80 -3.02 0.17
CA TYR A 52 13.08 -4.29 0.26
C TYR A 52 13.75 -5.29 1.22
N ILE A 53 15.06 -5.17 1.46
CA ILE A 53 15.80 -5.96 2.47
C ILE A 53 15.19 -5.75 3.87
N LYS A 54 14.75 -4.53 4.19
CA LYS A 54 14.07 -4.23 5.46
C LYS A 54 12.75 -5.00 5.59
N ARG A 55 12.06 -5.28 4.48
CA ARG A 55 10.85 -6.10 4.47
C ARG A 55 11.15 -7.57 4.75
N VAL A 56 12.23 -8.11 4.15
CA VAL A 56 12.65 -9.51 4.34
C VAL A 56 12.93 -9.81 5.81
N TYR A 57 13.58 -8.88 6.51
CA TYR A 57 14.00 -9.02 7.91
C TYR A 57 13.20 -8.17 8.89
N SER A 58 12.01 -7.69 8.50
CA SER A 58 11.20 -6.84 9.38
C SER A 58 10.77 -7.59 10.64
N ALA A 59 10.83 -6.92 11.78
CA ALA A 59 10.26 -7.38 13.05
C ALA A 59 8.75 -7.66 12.99
N GLU A 60 8.01 -7.07 12.03
CA GLU A 60 6.57 -7.33 11.84
C GLU A 60 6.29 -8.51 10.89
N ARG A 61 7.31 -9.08 10.25
CA ARG A 61 7.13 -10.15 9.27
C ARG A 61 6.75 -11.45 9.98
N ILE A 62 5.57 -11.98 9.68
CA ILE A 62 5.12 -13.28 10.16
C ILE A 62 5.90 -14.38 9.42
N THR A 63 6.63 -15.20 10.18
CA THR A 63 7.52 -16.25 9.64
C THR A 63 7.13 -17.66 10.05
N HIS A 64 5.98 -17.83 10.71
CA HIS A 64 5.47 -19.12 11.18
C HIS A 64 3.96 -19.18 10.94
N PRO A 65 3.38 -20.35 10.64
CA PRO A 65 1.93 -20.50 10.55
C PRO A 65 1.24 -20.05 11.83
N LEU A 66 0.13 -19.34 11.68
CA LEU A 66 -0.68 -18.91 12.82
C LEU A 66 -2.11 -19.40 12.66
N ARG A 67 -2.75 -19.68 13.78
CA ARG A 67 -4.20 -19.89 13.88
C ARG A 67 -4.79 -19.04 15.00
N LYS A 68 -6.03 -18.62 14.85
CA LYS A 68 -6.79 -18.03 15.96
C LYS A 68 -7.39 -19.12 16.84
N VAL A 69 -7.23 -18.95 18.15
CA VAL A 69 -7.91 -19.72 19.21
C VAL A 69 -8.48 -18.72 20.20
N ASP A 70 -9.79 -18.76 20.44
CA ASP A 70 -10.52 -17.80 21.29
C ASP A 70 -10.26 -16.34 20.88
N GLY A 71 -10.24 -16.08 19.56
CA GLY A 71 -9.99 -14.76 18.98
C GLY A 71 -8.52 -14.29 19.04
N ARG A 72 -7.58 -15.11 19.50
CA ARG A 72 -6.16 -14.73 19.62
C ARG A 72 -5.25 -15.59 18.76
N TRP A 73 -4.27 -14.94 18.13
CA TRP A 73 -3.25 -15.63 17.35
C TRP A 73 -2.34 -16.49 18.23
N ARG A 74 -2.12 -17.73 17.76
CA ARG A 74 -1.13 -18.65 18.29
C ARG A 74 -0.35 -19.24 17.13
N ARG A 75 0.95 -19.51 17.36
CA ARG A 75 1.74 -20.32 16.44
C ARG A 75 1.12 -21.70 16.29
N ALA A 76 1.19 -22.22 15.08
CA ALA A 76 0.76 -23.55 14.68
C ALA A 76 1.83 -24.17 13.77
N THR A 77 1.75 -25.47 13.53
CA THR A 77 2.60 -26.12 12.53
C THR A 77 1.93 -26.04 11.14
N TRP A 78 2.72 -26.23 10.09
CA TRP A 78 2.19 -26.32 8.72
C TRP A 78 1.16 -27.43 8.56
N ASP A 79 1.44 -28.62 9.08
CA ASP A 79 0.48 -29.74 8.98
C ASP A 79 -0.82 -29.43 9.68
N GLU A 80 -0.76 -28.84 10.88
CA GLU A 80 -1.95 -28.44 11.63
C GLU A 80 -2.81 -27.45 10.84
N VAL A 81 -2.23 -26.37 10.31
CA VAL A 81 -3.03 -25.38 9.57
C VAL A 81 -3.55 -25.92 8.25
N LEU A 82 -2.76 -26.72 7.53
CA LEU A 82 -3.17 -27.29 6.23
C LEU A 82 -4.23 -28.39 6.41
N ASP A 83 -4.17 -29.17 7.48
CA ASP A 83 -5.22 -30.13 7.84
C ASP A 83 -6.52 -29.40 8.14
N LEU A 84 -6.49 -28.36 8.98
CA LEU A 84 -7.67 -27.55 9.31
C LEU A 84 -8.29 -26.92 8.06
N VAL A 85 -7.46 -26.36 7.17
CA VAL A 85 -7.91 -25.76 5.90
C VAL A 85 -8.52 -26.83 4.98
N ALA A 86 -7.86 -27.98 4.82
CA ALA A 86 -8.36 -29.04 3.95
C ALA A 86 -9.67 -29.64 4.47
N ASP A 87 -9.79 -29.88 5.77
CA ASP A 87 -11.00 -30.40 6.39
C ASP A 87 -12.16 -29.41 6.24
N LYS A 88 -11.88 -28.10 6.42
CA LYS A 88 -12.89 -27.07 6.20
C LYS A 88 -13.34 -27.02 4.74
N LEU A 89 -12.41 -27.01 3.79
CA LEU A 89 -12.72 -27.05 2.36
C LEU A 89 -13.60 -28.26 2.02
N LYS A 90 -13.22 -29.47 2.46
CA LYS A 90 -13.99 -30.70 2.23
C LYS A 90 -15.41 -30.60 2.79
N SER A 91 -15.56 -30.11 4.02
CA SER A 91 -16.88 -29.95 4.65
C SER A 91 -17.79 -28.98 3.89
N VAL A 92 -17.27 -27.80 3.55
CA VAL A 92 -18.02 -26.76 2.83
C VAL A 92 -18.41 -27.25 1.45
N VAL A 93 -17.48 -27.87 0.71
CA VAL A 93 -17.76 -28.42 -0.63
C VAL A 93 -18.81 -29.54 -0.55
N ALA A 94 -18.73 -30.43 0.44
CA ALA A 94 -19.69 -31.53 0.59
C ALA A 94 -21.10 -31.05 0.98
N GLU A 95 -21.20 -30.00 1.80
CA GLU A 95 -22.47 -29.50 2.32
C GLU A 95 -23.15 -28.47 1.39
N SER A 96 -22.37 -27.67 0.68
CA SER A 96 -22.88 -26.49 -0.06
C SER A 96 -22.35 -26.36 -1.48
N GLY A 97 -21.46 -27.25 -1.92
CA GLY A 97 -20.81 -27.18 -3.22
C GLY A 97 -19.57 -26.26 -3.23
N PRO A 98 -18.73 -26.37 -4.27
CA PRO A 98 -17.45 -25.67 -4.35
C PRO A 98 -17.61 -24.14 -4.45
N GLU A 99 -18.71 -23.66 -5.01
CA GLU A 99 -18.98 -22.22 -5.10
C GLU A 99 -19.17 -21.54 -3.73
N ALA A 100 -19.42 -22.28 -2.65
CA ALA A 100 -19.43 -21.73 -1.30
C ALA A 100 -18.03 -21.30 -0.80
N VAL A 101 -16.98 -21.66 -1.54
CA VAL A 101 -15.61 -21.20 -1.32
C VAL A 101 -15.31 -20.05 -2.28
N LEU A 102 -14.82 -18.92 -1.76
CA LEU A 102 -14.25 -17.84 -2.54
C LEU A 102 -12.73 -17.95 -2.55
N TYR A 103 -12.15 -18.07 -3.74
CA TYR A 103 -10.72 -17.84 -3.94
C TYR A 103 -10.47 -16.41 -4.46
N TYR A 104 -9.85 -15.59 -3.63
CA TYR A 104 -9.42 -14.24 -3.97
C TYR A 104 -7.91 -14.22 -4.21
N GLN A 105 -7.50 -14.04 -5.46
CA GLN A 105 -6.11 -13.77 -5.83
C GLN A 105 -5.94 -12.30 -6.19
N GLY A 106 -5.06 -11.62 -5.46
CA GLY A 106 -4.60 -10.27 -5.83
C GLY A 106 -3.42 -10.30 -6.80
N TYR A 107 -2.74 -9.16 -6.91
CA TYR A 107 -1.60 -8.95 -7.82
C TYR A 107 -0.37 -8.37 -7.13
N GLY A 108 -0.34 -8.36 -5.79
CA GLY A 108 0.77 -7.79 -4.99
C GLY A 108 2.12 -8.48 -5.26
N GLU A 109 2.05 -9.75 -5.67
CA GLU A 109 3.16 -10.49 -6.25
C GLU A 109 2.61 -11.35 -7.38
N ARG A 110 3.28 -11.34 -8.53
CA ARG A 110 2.89 -12.15 -9.69
C ARG A 110 4.12 -12.87 -10.22
N THR A 111 3.94 -14.12 -10.57
CA THR A 111 4.94 -14.99 -11.17
C THR A 111 4.21 -16.11 -11.92
N ALA A 112 4.95 -16.94 -12.67
CA ALA A 112 4.36 -18.00 -13.47
C ALA A 112 3.65 -19.05 -12.58
N LEU A 113 4.28 -19.55 -11.52
CA LEU A 113 3.69 -20.64 -10.71
C LEU A 113 2.41 -20.25 -9.98
N LYS A 114 2.21 -18.95 -9.67
CA LYS A 114 0.96 -18.48 -9.03
C LYS A 114 -0.29 -18.67 -9.91
N LEU A 115 -0.12 -18.90 -11.21
CA LEU A 115 -1.21 -19.31 -12.10
C LEU A 115 -1.89 -20.60 -11.61
N LEU A 116 -1.08 -21.53 -11.06
CA LEU A 116 -1.56 -22.81 -10.55
C LEU A 116 -2.40 -22.69 -9.28
N ASN A 117 -2.36 -21.56 -8.57
CA ASN A 117 -3.21 -21.39 -7.39
C ASN A 117 -4.71 -21.47 -7.77
N LYS A 118 -5.11 -20.85 -8.90
CA LYS A 118 -6.49 -21.00 -9.41
C LYS A 118 -6.76 -22.43 -9.90
N TYR A 119 -5.76 -23.06 -10.52
CA TYR A 119 -5.85 -24.45 -10.98
C TYR A 119 -6.24 -25.40 -9.85
N PHE A 120 -5.67 -25.22 -8.66
CA PHE A 120 -6.05 -25.98 -7.46
C PHE A 120 -7.55 -25.90 -7.17
N PHE A 121 -8.13 -24.70 -7.21
CA PHE A 121 -9.57 -24.49 -6.94
C PHE A 121 -10.47 -24.98 -8.08
N ASN A 122 -9.98 -24.97 -9.31
CA ASN A 122 -10.66 -25.62 -10.42
C ASN A 122 -10.63 -27.15 -10.26
N LEU A 123 -9.51 -27.76 -9.85
CA LEU A 123 -9.46 -29.19 -9.52
C LEU A 123 -10.35 -29.59 -8.32
N LEU A 124 -10.60 -28.66 -7.39
CA LEU A 124 -11.51 -28.86 -6.26
C LEU A 124 -12.98 -28.98 -6.69
N GLY A 125 -13.32 -28.54 -7.91
CA GLY A 125 -14.68 -28.57 -8.44
C GLY A 125 -15.20 -27.23 -8.98
N GLY A 126 -14.34 -26.21 -9.07
CA GLY A 126 -14.71 -24.86 -9.52
C GLY A 126 -15.23 -24.00 -8.38
N ALA A 127 -14.32 -23.50 -7.54
CA ALA A 127 -14.68 -22.54 -6.49
C ALA A 127 -15.13 -21.19 -7.08
N THR A 128 -15.80 -20.36 -6.27
CA THR A 128 -16.08 -18.98 -6.69
C THR A 128 -14.77 -18.23 -6.89
N THR A 129 -14.58 -17.59 -8.05
CA THR A 129 -13.38 -16.78 -8.34
C THR A 129 -13.74 -15.33 -8.67
N MET A 130 -12.74 -14.52 -9.00
CA MET A 130 -12.90 -13.09 -9.28
C MET A 130 -12.88 -12.81 -10.79
N ARG A 131 -13.67 -11.82 -11.22
CA ARG A 131 -13.59 -11.20 -12.56
C ARG A 131 -13.55 -9.68 -12.50
N GLY A 132 -13.18 -9.04 -13.60
CA GLY A 132 -12.96 -7.60 -13.67
C GLY A 132 -11.59 -7.22 -13.09
N SER A 133 -11.39 -5.94 -12.73
CA SER A 133 -10.10 -5.51 -12.18
C SER A 133 -10.16 -4.26 -11.29
N LEU A 134 -9.19 -4.14 -10.37
CA LEU A 134 -8.94 -2.90 -9.64
C LEU A 134 -8.19 -1.85 -10.47
N CYS A 135 -7.54 -2.25 -11.57
CA CYS A 135 -6.49 -1.43 -12.21
C CYS A 135 -6.69 -1.27 -13.73
N GLY A 136 -6.44 -2.32 -14.51
CA GLY A 136 -6.20 -2.22 -15.97
C GLY A 136 -7.43 -2.34 -16.87
N GLY A 137 -8.51 -2.98 -16.40
CA GLY A 137 -9.61 -3.45 -17.24
C GLY A 137 -10.31 -2.36 -18.03
N ALA A 138 -10.55 -1.19 -17.44
CA ALA A 138 -11.23 -0.08 -18.11
C ALA A 138 -10.47 0.43 -19.35
N GLY A 139 -9.14 0.60 -19.23
CA GLY A 139 -8.32 1.03 -20.37
C GLY A 139 -8.10 -0.07 -21.40
N GLN A 140 -7.92 -1.31 -20.95
CA GLN A 140 -7.88 -2.47 -21.86
C GLN A 140 -9.16 -2.53 -22.70
N GLY A 141 -10.33 -2.46 -22.05
CA GLY A 141 -11.62 -2.51 -22.72
C GLY A 141 -11.81 -1.34 -23.68
N ALA A 142 -11.36 -0.13 -23.33
CA ALA A 142 -11.43 1.02 -24.21
C ALA A 142 -10.56 0.87 -25.46
N GLN A 143 -9.28 0.51 -25.29
CA GLN A 143 -8.37 0.30 -26.42
C GLN A 143 -8.80 -0.90 -27.29
N ASN A 144 -9.42 -1.93 -26.70
CA ASN A 144 -9.97 -3.04 -27.47
C ASN A 144 -11.15 -2.63 -28.38
N LEU A 145 -11.93 -1.62 -27.99
CA LEU A 145 -12.99 -1.10 -28.88
C LEU A 145 -12.41 -0.43 -30.13
N ASP A 146 -11.23 0.17 -30.02
CA ASP A 146 -10.60 0.97 -31.07
C ASP A 146 -9.64 0.17 -31.95
N PHE A 147 -8.77 -0.62 -31.32
CA PHE A 147 -7.73 -1.42 -31.98
C PHE A 147 -8.09 -2.91 -32.09
N GLY A 148 -9.16 -3.38 -31.44
CA GLY A 148 -9.54 -4.79 -31.37
C GLY A 148 -8.86 -5.50 -30.21
N GLU A 149 -7.65 -6.03 -30.43
CA GLU A 149 -6.76 -6.48 -29.36
C GLU A 149 -5.67 -5.42 -29.14
N ARG A 150 -5.57 -4.91 -27.91
CA ARG A 150 -4.56 -3.93 -27.54
C ARG A 150 -3.15 -4.52 -27.68
N VAL A 151 -2.32 -3.90 -28.51
CA VAL A 151 -0.88 -4.14 -28.62
C VAL A 151 -0.15 -2.82 -28.33
N SER A 152 0.76 -2.83 -27.35
CA SER A 152 1.53 -1.63 -26.98
C SER A 152 2.89 -1.58 -27.66
N HIS A 153 3.44 -0.38 -27.83
CA HIS A 153 4.83 -0.20 -28.24
C HIS A 153 5.79 -0.81 -27.24
N ASP A 154 6.88 -1.38 -27.75
CA ASP A 154 8.01 -1.71 -26.90
C ASP A 154 8.61 -0.41 -26.33
N PRO A 155 8.83 -0.30 -25.02
CA PRO A 155 9.36 0.93 -24.43
C PRO A 155 10.73 1.33 -24.97
N LEU A 156 11.52 0.40 -25.51
CA LEU A 156 12.80 0.74 -26.15
C LEU A 156 12.61 1.53 -27.46
N ASP A 157 11.48 1.38 -28.15
CA ASP A 157 11.20 2.14 -29.37
C ASP A 157 10.93 3.63 -29.07
N HIS A 158 10.47 3.96 -27.86
CA HIS A 158 10.25 5.36 -27.45
C HIS A 158 11.54 6.20 -27.36
N PHE A 159 12.73 5.59 -27.42
CA PHE A 159 13.97 6.36 -27.63
C PHE A 159 14.00 7.06 -29.00
N ASN A 160 13.21 6.60 -29.97
CA ASN A 160 13.11 7.24 -31.29
C ASN A 160 12.13 8.42 -31.31
N SER A 161 11.34 8.64 -30.24
CA SER A 161 10.43 9.78 -30.14
C SER A 161 11.17 11.11 -30.16
N LYS A 162 10.59 12.12 -30.82
CA LYS A 162 10.98 13.53 -30.65
C LYS A 162 10.20 14.21 -29.53
N SER A 163 9.01 13.72 -29.19
CA SER A 163 8.30 14.14 -27.99
C SER A 163 7.53 13.01 -27.32
N MET A 164 7.20 13.19 -26.05
CA MET A 164 6.50 12.21 -25.23
C MET A 164 5.39 12.89 -24.43
N ILE A 165 4.19 12.32 -24.48
CA ILE A 165 3.03 12.75 -23.69
C ILE A 165 2.76 11.69 -22.63
N LEU A 166 2.91 12.07 -21.37
CA LEU A 166 2.60 11.24 -20.21
C LEU A 166 1.18 11.60 -19.74
N TRP A 167 0.19 10.82 -20.19
CA TRP A 167 -1.23 11.12 -19.93
C TRP A 167 -1.75 10.34 -18.73
N ALA A 168 -2.08 11.04 -17.65
CA ALA A 168 -2.43 10.50 -16.33
C ALA A 168 -1.39 9.49 -15.79
N ARG A 169 -0.12 9.67 -16.15
CA ARG A 169 0.98 8.74 -15.88
C ARG A 169 2.08 9.40 -15.05
N ASN A 170 2.46 8.75 -13.94
CA ASN A 170 3.49 9.21 -13.01
C ASN A 170 4.74 8.30 -13.02
N PRO A 171 5.52 8.22 -14.12
CA PRO A 171 6.67 7.32 -14.21
C PRO A 171 7.73 7.52 -13.11
N VAL A 172 7.90 8.73 -12.57
CA VAL A 172 8.87 8.94 -11.47
C VAL A 172 8.54 8.08 -10.24
N SER A 173 7.27 7.79 -10.00
CA SER A 173 6.84 6.98 -8.86
C SER A 173 6.49 5.54 -9.24
N THR A 174 5.93 5.32 -10.43
CA THR A 174 5.34 4.02 -10.82
C THR A 174 5.99 3.37 -12.03
N ASN A 175 6.82 4.09 -12.81
CA ASN A 175 7.49 3.50 -13.96
C ASN A 175 8.86 4.14 -14.28
N ILE A 176 9.91 3.74 -13.54
CA ILE A 176 11.23 4.41 -13.61
C ILE A 176 11.96 4.24 -14.94
N SER A 177 11.71 3.17 -15.71
CA SER A 177 12.35 2.97 -17.03
C SER A 177 12.01 4.09 -18.01
N LEU A 178 10.76 4.59 -17.97
CA LEU A 178 10.34 5.73 -18.79
C LEU A 178 11.02 7.04 -18.41
N VAL A 179 11.51 7.20 -17.18
CA VAL A 179 12.21 8.42 -16.75
C VAL A 179 13.50 8.61 -17.55
N LYS A 180 14.21 7.52 -17.86
CA LYS A 180 15.42 7.57 -18.70
C LYS A 180 15.09 8.05 -20.11
N ILE A 181 14.01 7.52 -20.69
CA ILE A 181 13.56 7.86 -22.05
C ILE A 181 13.10 9.32 -22.11
N ALA A 182 12.26 9.76 -21.17
CA ALA A 182 11.78 11.14 -21.11
C ALA A 182 12.93 12.15 -20.96
N LYS A 183 13.93 11.84 -20.11
CA LYS A 183 15.12 12.68 -19.96
C LYS A 183 15.97 12.73 -21.23
N ASP A 184 16.10 11.62 -21.95
CA ASP A 184 16.81 11.57 -23.22
C ASP A 184 16.12 12.43 -24.29
N ILE A 185 14.80 12.30 -24.44
CA ILE A 185 13.98 13.13 -25.35
C ILE A 185 14.20 14.61 -25.04
N LYS A 186 14.10 15.01 -23.76
CA LYS A 186 14.32 16.39 -23.33
C LYS A 186 15.75 16.87 -23.62
N LYS A 187 16.75 16.02 -23.42
CA LYS A 187 18.16 16.32 -23.75
C LYS A 187 18.38 16.54 -25.24
N ARG A 188 17.64 15.81 -26.10
CA ARG A 188 17.62 16.01 -27.56
C ARG A 188 16.82 17.24 -28.02
N GLY A 189 16.33 18.06 -27.07
CA GLY A 189 15.51 19.25 -27.37
C GLY A 189 14.03 18.96 -27.55
N GLY A 190 13.61 17.71 -27.33
CA GLY A 190 12.23 17.26 -27.46
C GLY A 190 11.34 17.70 -26.30
N ARG A 191 10.02 17.65 -26.51
CA ARG A 191 9.03 17.98 -25.48
C ARG A 191 8.62 16.77 -24.66
N VAL A 192 8.44 16.97 -23.36
CA VAL A 192 7.83 15.99 -22.45
C VAL A 192 6.63 16.66 -21.80
N VAL A 193 5.42 16.31 -22.20
CA VAL A 193 4.19 16.91 -21.69
C VAL A 193 3.59 15.96 -20.67
N VAL A 194 3.34 16.44 -19.46
CA VAL A 194 2.56 15.71 -18.45
C VAL A 194 1.14 16.25 -18.48
N ILE A 195 0.15 15.36 -18.62
CA ILE A 195 -1.27 15.70 -18.59
C ILE A 195 -1.90 14.95 -17.42
N ASP A 196 -2.07 15.60 -16.28
CA ASP A 196 -2.74 15.02 -15.10
C ASP A 196 -3.29 16.13 -14.18
N PRO A 197 -4.42 15.91 -13.48
CA PRO A 197 -4.98 16.91 -12.57
C PRO A 197 -4.09 17.16 -11.34
N ALA A 198 -3.36 16.12 -10.92
CA ALA A 198 -2.46 16.16 -9.77
C ALA A 198 -1.11 16.73 -10.16
N ARG A 199 -0.44 17.47 -9.27
CA ARG A 199 0.97 17.84 -9.47
C ARG A 199 1.88 16.67 -9.09
N SER A 200 1.88 15.62 -9.91
CA SER A 200 2.68 14.43 -9.65
C SER A 200 4.19 14.71 -9.76
N MET A 201 5.02 13.83 -9.18
CA MET A 201 6.48 14.00 -9.22
C MET A 201 7.06 14.01 -10.65
N SER A 202 6.33 13.47 -11.64
CA SER A 202 6.73 13.50 -13.05
C SER A 202 6.73 14.90 -13.66
N VAL A 203 6.06 15.87 -13.04
CA VAL A 203 6.15 17.28 -13.45
C VAL A 203 7.60 17.77 -13.40
N ASN A 204 8.44 17.24 -12.50
CA ASN A 204 9.86 17.60 -12.37
C ASN A 204 10.71 17.19 -13.58
N ILE A 205 10.27 16.22 -14.39
CA ILE A 205 10.96 15.80 -15.62
C ILE A 205 10.29 16.35 -16.89
N ALA A 206 9.12 16.96 -16.77
CA ALA A 206 8.36 17.51 -17.87
C ALA A 206 8.96 18.83 -18.40
N THR A 207 8.52 19.24 -19.58
CA THR A 207 8.64 20.61 -20.10
C THR A 207 7.36 21.40 -19.89
N HIS A 208 6.20 20.73 -19.88
CA HIS A 208 4.88 21.35 -19.69
C HIS A 208 3.99 20.46 -18.81
N HIS A 209 3.04 21.09 -18.12
CA HIS A 209 2.05 20.40 -17.29
C HIS A 209 0.65 20.95 -17.58
N VAL A 210 -0.22 20.11 -18.14
CA VAL A 210 -1.63 20.41 -18.42
C VAL A 210 -2.50 19.69 -17.39
N ARG A 211 -3.48 20.41 -16.83
CA ARG A 211 -4.28 19.93 -15.67
C ARG A 211 -5.77 19.87 -16.01
N PRO A 212 -6.23 18.88 -16.81
CA PRO A 212 -7.65 18.73 -17.10
C PRO A 212 -8.44 18.39 -15.84
N LYS A 213 -9.75 18.67 -15.86
CA LYS A 213 -10.71 18.14 -14.89
C LYS A 213 -10.67 16.60 -14.90
N PRO A 214 -10.67 15.92 -13.74
CA PRO A 214 -10.64 14.46 -13.70
C PRO A 214 -11.81 13.82 -14.47
N GLY A 215 -11.48 12.97 -15.45
CA GLY A 215 -12.44 12.31 -16.34
C GLY A 215 -12.86 13.14 -17.54
N ARG A 216 -12.21 14.28 -17.81
CA ARG A 216 -12.49 15.19 -18.96
C ARG A 216 -11.36 15.24 -19.98
N ASP A 217 -10.42 14.31 -19.89
CA ASP A 217 -9.25 14.20 -20.76
C ASP A 217 -9.63 14.09 -22.26
N GLY A 218 -10.70 13.36 -22.57
CA GLY A 218 -11.17 13.20 -23.95
C GLY A 218 -11.61 14.51 -24.60
N CYS A 219 -12.11 15.48 -23.82
CA CYS A 219 -12.45 16.81 -24.34
C CYS A 219 -11.20 17.58 -24.79
N LEU A 220 -10.09 17.48 -24.04
CA LEU A 220 -8.81 18.06 -24.44
C LEU A 220 -8.27 17.37 -25.70
N ALA A 221 -8.37 16.04 -25.78
CA ALA A 221 -7.94 15.29 -26.95
C ALA A 221 -8.73 15.68 -28.22
N MET A 222 -10.06 15.80 -28.12
CA MET A 222 -10.91 16.26 -29.23
C MET A 222 -10.59 17.71 -29.64
N ALA A 223 -10.30 18.60 -28.69
CA ALA A 223 -9.92 19.97 -28.99
C ALA A 223 -8.62 20.03 -29.81
N ALA A 224 -7.60 19.27 -29.41
CA ALA A 224 -6.36 19.16 -30.16
C ALA A 224 -6.56 18.52 -31.54
N ALA A 225 -7.41 17.49 -31.64
CA ALA A 225 -7.74 16.85 -32.92
C ALA A 225 -8.37 17.85 -33.92
N LYS A 226 -9.29 18.70 -33.45
CA LYS A 226 -9.88 19.76 -34.28
C LYS A 226 -8.84 20.75 -34.79
N LEU A 227 -7.90 21.17 -33.94
CA LEU A 227 -6.83 22.09 -34.34
C LEU A 227 -5.90 21.47 -35.40
N ILE A 228 -5.63 20.16 -35.33
CA ILE A 228 -4.85 19.43 -36.34
C ILE A 228 -5.61 19.39 -37.67
N LEU A 229 -6.92 19.11 -37.64
CA LEU A 229 -7.79 19.09 -38.83
C LEU A 229 -7.92 20.47 -39.47
N GLU A 230 -8.06 21.53 -38.66
CA GLU A 230 -8.12 22.92 -39.14
C GLU A 230 -6.80 23.35 -39.81
N ALA A 231 -5.66 22.82 -39.37
CA ALA A 231 -4.35 23.04 -39.97
C ALA A 231 -4.11 22.19 -41.24
N GLY A 232 -4.98 21.21 -41.55
CA GLY A 232 -4.77 20.27 -42.65
C GLY A 232 -3.60 19.31 -42.42
N ALA A 233 -3.24 19.06 -41.15
CA ALA A 233 -2.10 18.26 -40.73
C ALA A 233 -2.47 16.82 -40.34
N GLU A 234 -3.70 16.40 -40.61
CA GLU A 234 -4.19 15.05 -40.34
C GLU A 234 -3.59 13.97 -41.26
N ASP A 235 -3.49 12.74 -40.75
CA ASP A 235 -3.22 11.56 -41.58
C ASP A 235 -4.47 11.13 -42.35
N ARG A 236 -4.59 11.65 -43.57
CA ARG A 236 -5.71 11.35 -44.46
C ARG A 236 -5.77 9.89 -44.90
N ASP A 237 -4.63 9.24 -45.13
CA ASP A 237 -4.59 7.83 -45.53
C ASP A 237 -5.14 6.95 -44.41
N PHE A 238 -4.74 7.24 -43.16
CA PHE A 238 -5.29 6.55 -42.00
C PHE A 238 -6.81 6.70 -41.92
N ILE A 239 -7.32 7.92 -42.00
CA ILE A 239 -8.75 8.22 -41.90
C ILE A 239 -9.56 7.55 -43.02
N GLU A 240 -9.09 7.61 -44.26
CA GLU A 240 -9.83 7.13 -45.42
C GLU A 240 -9.73 5.61 -45.61
N ASN A 241 -8.55 5.03 -45.36
CA ASN A 241 -8.26 3.65 -45.77
C ASN A 241 -8.01 2.68 -44.60
N ARG A 242 -7.66 3.17 -43.40
CA ARG A 242 -7.25 2.33 -42.26
C ARG A 242 -8.16 2.47 -41.04
N ALA A 243 -9.23 3.24 -41.15
CA ALA A 243 -10.19 3.46 -40.08
C ALA A 243 -11.64 3.29 -40.55
N GLU A 244 -12.54 3.13 -39.57
CA GLU A 244 -13.99 3.10 -39.74
C GLU A 244 -14.68 3.94 -38.64
N GLY A 245 -15.91 4.38 -38.90
CA GLY A 245 -16.64 5.26 -37.97
C GLY A 245 -16.22 6.74 -38.04
N TRP A 246 -15.44 7.14 -39.05
CA TRP A 246 -14.97 8.53 -39.19
C TRP A 246 -16.11 9.55 -39.35
N ALA A 247 -17.16 9.21 -40.12
CA ALA A 247 -18.26 10.15 -40.37
C ALA A 247 -18.99 10.51 -39.07
N GLU A 248 -19.25 9.51 -38.23
CA GLU A 248 -19.86 9.64 -36.92
C GLU A 248 -18.96 10.41 -35.95
N TYR A 249 -17.66 10.07 -35.90
CA TYR A 249 -16.71 10.78 -35.06
C TYR A 249 -16.53 12.25 -35.46
N LYS A 250 -16.48 12.52 -36.77
CA LYS A 250 -16.44 13.88 -37.28
C LYS A 250 -17.70 14.65 -36.89
N ALA A 251 -18.88 14.03 -36.95
CA ALA A 251 -20.12 14.66 -36.47
C ALA A 251 -20.06 14.99 -34.98
N ILE A 252 -19.45 14.13 -34.15
CA ILE A 252 -19.17 14.45 -32.74
C ILE A 252 -18.25 15.67 -32.63
N LEU A 253 -17.12 15.69 -33.35
CA LEU A 253 -16.20 16.83 -33.32
C LEU A 253 -16.88 18.13 -33.79
N ASP A 254 -17.70 18.07 -34.84
CA ASP A 254 -18.41 19.23 -35.42
C ASP A 254 -19.48 19.78 -34.47
N SER A 255 -20.00 18.97 -33.54
CA SER A 255 -20.98 19.39 -32.53
C SER A 255 -20.42 20.29 -31.43
N PHE A 256 -19.08 20.46 -31.37
CA PHE A 256 -18.41 21.34 -30.41
C PHE A 256 -17.41 22.27 -31.10
N SER A 257 -17.26 23.47 -30.55
CA SER A 257 -16.11 24.34 -30.81
C SER A 257 -14.91 23.98 -29.93
N VAL A 258 -13.70 24.38 -30.35
CA VAL A 258 -12.47 24.21 -29.55
C VAL A 258 -12.59 24.89 -28.17
N PRO A 259 -13.09 26.14 -28.04
CA PRO A 259 -13.30 26.76 -26.72
C PRO A 259 -14.28 26.00 -25.82
N GLU A 260 -15.37 25.44 -26.37
CA GLU A 260 -16.33 24.64 -25.59
C GLU A 260 -15.70 23.36 -25.04
N LEU A 261 -14.94 22.64 -25.87
CA LEU A 261 -14.20 21.45 -25.44
C LEU A 261 -13.16 21.77 -24.36
N CYS A 262 -12.43 22.87 -24.51
CA CYS A 262 -11.47 23.34 -23.50
C CYS A 262 -12.17 23.72 -22.18
N ALA A 263 -13.33 24.37 -22.25
CA ALA A 263 -14.14 24.69 -21.08
C ALA A 263 -14.65 23.42 -20.35
N LEU A 264 -15.10 22.41 -21.09
CA LEU A 264 -15.49 21.10 -20.55
C LEU A 264 -14.29 20.36 -19.92
N ALA A 265 -13.12 20.41 -20.56
CA ALA A 265 -11.87 19.91 -20.01
C ALA A 265 -11.36 20.72 -18.80
N GLY A 266 -11.84 21.96 -18.62
CA GLY A 266 -11.41 22.87 -17.57
C GLY A 266 -9.97 23.33 -17.72
N VAL A 267 -9.54 23.58 -18.96
CA VAL A 267 -8.21 24.08 -19.34
C VAL A 267 -8.35 25.27 -20.32
N PRO A 268 -7.36 26.17 -20.40
CA PRO A 268 -7.33 27.20 -21.44
C PRO A 268 -7.12 26.59 -22.83
N VAL A 269 -7.55 27.31 -23.88
CA VAL A 269 -7.36 26.89 -25.29
C VAL A 269 -5.87 26.68 -25.61
N THR A 270 -4.97 27.44 -24.97
CA THR A 270 -3.52 27.31 -25.12
C THR A 270 -2.98 25.92 -24.77
N ASP A 271 -3.67 25.16 -23.91
CA ASP A 271 -3.27 23.79 -23.58
C ASP A 271 -3.61 22.82 -24.73
N ALA A 272 -4.73 23.03 -25.43
CA ALA A 272 -5.08 22.28 -26.63
C ALA A 272 -4.16 22.65 -27.80
N GLU A 273 -3.82 23.93 -27.94
CA GLU A 273 -2.83 24.41 -28.92
C GLU A 273 -1.45 23.79 -28.68
N LEU A 274 -0.98 23.74 -27.42
CA LEU A 274 0.28 23.07 -27.06
C LEU A 274 0.28 21.59 -27.46
N LEU A 275 -0.83 20.89 -27.22
CA LEU A 275 -0.96 19.47 -27.55
C LEU A 275 -0.95 19.25 -29.08
N ALA A 276 -1.74 20.04 -29.82
CA ALA A 276 -1.77 19.99 -31.28
C ALA A 276 -0.41 20.35 -31.89
N ASP A 277 0.22 21.44 -31.44
CA ASP A 277 1.56 21.87 -31.90
C ASP A 277 2.63 20.81 -31.61
N THR A 278 2.55 20.12 -30.46
CA THR A 278 3.47 19.03 -30.15
C THR A 278 3.30 17.86 -31.12
N LEU A 279 2.06 17.47 -31.43
CA LEU A 279 1.78 16.38 -32.37
C LEU A 279 2.17 16.72 -33.81
N MET A 280 1.95 17.97 -34.26
CA MET A 280 2.30 18.41 -35.62
C MET A 280 3.80 18.65 -35.79
N ASN A 281 4.45 19.33 -34.83
CA ASN A 281 5.79 19.89 -35.01
C ASN A 281 6.89 19.15 -34.24
N GLN A 282 6.57 18.17 -33.40
CA GLN A 282 7.54 17.32 -32.68
C GLN A 282 7.38 15.83 -33.01
N PHE A 283 7.14 15.53 -34.29
CA PHE A 283 6.92 14.17 -34.80
C PHE A 283 8.23 13.37 -34.95
N PRO A 284 8.28 12.07 -34.57
CA PRO A 284 7.18 11.28 -34.00
C PRO A 284 6.99 11.53 -32.50
N THR A 285 5.75 11.38 -32.04
CA THR A 285 5.31 11.63 -30.66
C THR A 285 4.75 10.36 -30.05
N SER A 286 5.24 9.96 -28.88
CA SER A 286 4.68 8.83 -28.12
C SER A 286 3.67 9.33 -27.08
N ILE A 287 2.49 8.70 -27.02
CA ILE A 287 1.47 8.95 -26.00
C ILE A 287 1.41 7.74 -25.06
N LEU A 288 1.67 7.97 -23.78
CA LEU A 288 1.77 6.94 -22.76
C LEU A 288 0.63 7.12 -21.77
N LEU A 289 -0.39 6.28 -21.91
CA LEU A 289 -1.55 6.27 -21.02
C LEU A 289 -1.16 5.75 -19.64
N GLY A 290 -1.71 6.36 -18.61
CA GLY A 290 -1.53 5.98 -17.22
C GLY A 290 -2.84 5.57 -16.57
N TRP A 291 -2.72 4.84 -15.47
CA TRP A 291 -3.85 4.27 -14.75
C TRP A 291 -4.81 5.29 -14.13
N GLY A 292 -4.50 6.59 -14.13
CA GLY A 292 -5.46 7.61 -13.72
C GLY A 292 -6.69 7.66 -14.62
N LEU A 293 -6.53 7.43 -15.93
CA LEU A 293 -7.64 7.40 -16.90
C LEU A 293 -8.64 6.26 -16.62
N HIS A 294 -8.18 5.19 -15.97
CA HIS A 294 -8.97 4.00 -15.67
C HIS A 294 -9.94 4.19 -14.50
N ARG A 295 -9.72 5.23 -13.68
CA ARG A 295 -10.39 5.40 -12.38
C ARG A 295 -11.73 6.13 -12.51
N HIS A 296 -12.33 6.10 -13.69
CA HIS A 296 -13.57 6.79 -14.04
C HIS A 296 -14.63 5.81 -14.54
N GLU A 297 -15.90 6.07 -14.23
CA GLU A 297 -17.02 5.24 -14.66
C GLU A 297 -17.08 5.19 -16.19
N TYR A 298 -16.89 6.34 -16.82
CA TYR A 298 -16.83 6.54 -18.27
C TYR A 298 -15.39 6.66 -18.79
N ALA A 299 -14.45 5.83 -18.30
CA ALA A 299 -13.04 5.86 -18.72
C ALA A 299 -12.85 5.79 -20.26
N HIS A 300 -13.73 5.10 -20.98
CA HIS A 300 -13.71 5.01 -22.44
C HIS A 300 -13.93 6.36 -23.14
N TYR A 301 -14.67 7.30 -22.54
CA TYR A 301 -14.82 8.67 -23.06
C TYR A 301 -13.57 9.53 -22.88
N ALA A 302 -12.59 9.08 -22.09
CA ALA A 302 -11.27 9.68 -22.03
C ALA A 302 -10.31 9.02 -23.03
N ILE A 303 -10.27 7.69 -23.04
CA ILE A 303 -9.25 6.92 -23.77
C ILE A 303 -9.50 6.91 -25.27
N ARG A 304 -10.73 6.65 -25.72
CA ARG A 304 -11.04 6.53 -27.16
C ARG A 304 -10.74 7.82 -27.95
N PRO A 305 -11.05 9.03 -27.44
CA PRO A 305 -10.62 10.26 -28.09
C PRO A 305 -9.11 10.47 -28.12
N ILE A 306 -8.36 9.93 -27.15
CA ILE A 306 -6.88 10.00 -27.16
C ILE A 306 -6.32 9.05 -28.22
N ASP A 307 -6.87 7.84 -28.33
CA ASP A 307 -6.52 6.88 -29.38
C ASP A 307 -6.83 7.46 -30.78
N ALA A 308 -8.02 8.06 -30.94
CA ALA A 308 -8.44 8.77 -32.15
C ALA A 308 -7.52 9.95 -32.49
N LEU A 309 -7.08 10.74 -31.49
CA LEU A 309 -6.10 11.80 -31.68
C LEU A 309 -4.77 11.23 -32.21
N GLY A 310 -4.33 10.08 -31.71
CA GLY A 310 -3.14 9.40 -32.21
C GLY A 310 -3.27 8.98 -33.68
N GLY A 311 -4.43 8.47 -34.08
CA GLY A 311 -4.74 8.14 -35.48
C GLY A 311 -4.77 9.37 -36.38
N ILE A 312 -5.49 10.43 -35.97
CA ILE A 312 -5.59 11.68 -36.73
C ILE A 312 -4.22 12.35 -36.88
N ALA A 313 -3.37 12.31 -35.85
CA ALA A 313 -2.03 12.88 -35.88
C ALA A 313 -1.01 12.01 -36.65
N GLY A 314 -1.40 10.83 -37.15
CA GLY A 314 -0.52 9.94 -37.92
C GLY A 314 0.61 9.30 -37.10
N ILE A 315 0.43 9.13 -35.78
CA ILE A 315 1.46 8.54 -34.91
C ILE A 315 1.31 7.03 -34.70
N LEU A 316 0.21 6.42 -35.18
CA LEU A 316 -0.01 4.96 -35.10
C LEU A 316 0.80 4.24 -36.18
N GLY A 317 1.40 3.09 -35.84
CA GLY A 317 2.27 2.36 -36.78
C GLY A 317 3.65 2.99 -37.00
N VAL A 318 4.02 4.01 -36.21
CA VAL A 318 5.26 4.78 -36.39
C VAL A 318 6.25 4.51 -35.26
N SER A 319 7.53 4.34 -35.61
CA SER A 319 8.63 4.22 -34.63
C SER A 319 8.80 5.52 -33.85
N GLY A 320 8.88 5.41 -32.52
CA GLY A 320 8.83 6.54 -31.59
C GLY A 320 7.44 7.16 -31.44
N GLY A 321 6.40 6.58 -32.04
CA GLY A 321 5.03 7.05 -32.01
C GLY A 321 4.13 6.29 -31.02
N GLY A 322 2.86 6.17 -31.40
CA GLY A 322 1.86 5.29 -30.78
C GLY A 322 1.11 5.86 -29.59
N VAL A 323 0.01 5.19 -29.26
CA VAL A 323 -0.75 5.38 -28.02
C VAL A 323 -0.70 4.09 -27.23
N SER A 324 0.12 4.07 -26.17
CA SER A 324 0.47 2.85 -25.44
C SER A 324 0.01 2.91 -23.99
N GLN A 325 -0.57 1.81 -23.52
CA GLN A 325 -1.01 1.63 -22.14
C GLN A 325 -0.10 0.65 -21.39
N GLY A 326 -0.04 -0.60 -21.84
CA GLY A 326 0.71 -1.70 -21.24
C GLY A 326 0.50 -3.04 -21.96
N PHE A 327 1.02 -4.12 -21.37
CA PHE A 327 0.92 -5.50 -21.88
C PHE A 327 0.06 -6.35 -20.94
N GLU A 328 -0.36 -7.53 -21.39
CA GLU A 328 -1.06 -8.51 -20.56
C GLU A 328 -0.06 -9.25 -19.67
N GLU A 329 -0.17 -9.12 -18.35
CA GLU A 329 0.83 -9.63 -17.38
C GLU A 329 1.06 -11.14 -17.43
N TYR A 330 0.02 -11.94 -17.71
CA TYR A 330 0.12 -13.39 -17.84
C TYR A 330 0.14 -13.85 -19.31
N GLY A 331 0.16 -12.92 -20.27
CA GLY A 331 0.17 -13.24 -21.70
C GLY A 331 1.30 -14.17 -22.14
N PRO A 332 2.51 -14.10 -21.56
CA PRO A 332 3.59 -15.02 -21.92
C PRO A 332 3.40 -16.47 -21.46
N TYR A 333 2.47 -16.76 -20.55
CA TYR A 333 2.31 -18.11 -19.98
C TYR A 333 1.11 -18.84 -20.59
N ASP A 334 1.09 -20.17 -20.48
CA ASP A 334 -0.04 -21.00 -20.91
C ASP A 334 -1.22 -20.87 -19.93
N GLN A 335 -2.12 -19.96 -20.27
CA GLN A 335 -3.32 -19.67 -19.51
C GLN A 335 -4.35 -20.81 -19.48
N ALA A 336 -4.19 -21.88 -20.28
CA ALA A 336 -5.06 -23.06 -20.17
C ALA A 336 -4.96 -23.70 -18.78
N TRP A 337 -3.80 -23.55 -18.12
CA TRP A 337 -3.56 -24.04 -16.77
C TRP A 337 -4.23 -23.22 -15.68
N TRP A 338 -4.93 -22.13 -15.99
CA TRP A 338 -5.90 -21.57 -15.04
C TRP A 338 -6.93 -22.64 -14.66
N GLY A 339 -7.25 -23.56 -15.58
CA GLY A 339 -8.20 -24.65 -15.39
C GLY A 339 -9.65 -24.28 -15.63
N ASP A 340 -9.94 -23.10 -16.18
CA ASP A 340 -11.31 -22.61 -16.34
C ASP A 340 -12.17 -23.51 -17.23
N HIS A 341 -11.53 -24.24 -18.16
CA HIS A 341 -12.19 -25.23 -19.01
C HIS A 341 -12.72 -26.46 -18.24
N LEU A 342 -12.23 -26.73 -17.03
CA LEU A 342 -12.73 -27.82 -16.18
C LEU A 342 -14.13 -27.50 -15.64
N HIS A 343 -14.40 -26.22 -15.38
CA HIS A 343 -15.65 -25.73 -14.81
C HIS A 343 -16.04 -24.37 -15.43
N PRO A 344 -16.48 -24.33 -16.69
CA PRO A 344 -16.73 -23.07 -17.40
C PRO A 344 -17.87 -22.23 -16.80
N ASP A 345 -18.83 -22.86 -16.13
CA ASP A 345 -20.03 -22.21 -15.59
C ASP A 345 -19.94 -21.85 -14.10
N HIS A 346 -18.74 -21.92 -13.50
CA HIS A 346 -18.57 -21.58 -12.08
C HIS A 346 -18.85 -20.10 -11.79
N ARG A 347 -19.33 -19.82 -10.58
CA ARG A 347 -19.62 -18.47 -10.11
C ARG A 347 -18.36 -17.59 -10.09
N THR A 348 -18.50 -16.37 -10.58
CA THR A 348 -17.48 -15.32 -10.46
C THR A 348 -18.06 -14.07 -9.81
N LEU A 349 -17.26 -13.41 -8.97
CA LEU A 349 -17.62 -12.13 -8.36
C LEU A 349 -16.87 -10.97 -9.04
N LEU A 350 -17.56 -9.86 -9.26
CA LEU A 350 -17.00 -8.67 -9.86
C LEU A 350 -16.18 -7.88 -8.84
N ILE A 351 -14.86 -7.77 -9.08
CA ILE A 351 -13.91 -7.08 -8.19
C ILE A 351 -14.39 -5.67 -7.74
N PRO A 352 -14.83 -4.76 -8.63
CA PRO A 352 -15.34 -3.45 -8.24
C PRO A 352 -16.54 -3.44 -7.26
N ARG A 353 -17.24 -4.58 -7.10
CA ARG A 353 -18.41 -4.74 -6.22
C ARG A 353 -18.26 -5.91 -5.24
N VAL A 354 -17.04 -6.41 -5.06
CA VAL A 354 -16.81 -7.70 -4.39
C VAL A 354 -17.40 -7.77 -2.97
N GLY A 355 -17.38 -6.67 -2.21
CA GLY A 355 -18.01 -6.64 -0.88
C GLY A 355 -19.51 -6.89 -0.92
N GLU A 356 -20.22 -6.19 -1.82
CA GLU A 356 -21.65 -6.41 -2.04
C GLU A 356 -21.92 -7.81 -2.60
N GLU A 357 -21.12 -8.28 -3.56
CA GLU A 357 -21.34 -9.58 -4.18
C GLU A 357 -21.08 -10.77 -3.22
N ILE A 358 -20.13 -10.64 -2.29
CA ILE A 358 -19.97 -11.60 -1.18
C ILE A 358 -21.23 -11.60 -0.30
N LEU A 359 -21.73 -10.42 0.09
CA LEU A 359 -22.88 -10.29 0.98
C LEU A 359 -24.19 -10.78 0.33
N SER A 360 -24.33 -10.61 -0.98
CA SER A 360 -25.51 -10.99 -1.74
C SER A 360 -25.46 -12.40 -2.32
N ALA A 361 -24.31 -13.08 -2.26
CA ALA A 361 -24.18 -14.45 -2.75
C ALA A 361 -25.20 -15.37 -2.07
N ARG A 362 -26.01 -16.06 -2.88
CA ARG A 362 -26.97 -17.08 -2.45
C ARG A 362 -26.81 -18.30 -3.35
N ASP A 363 -27.31 -19.44 -2.89
CA ASP A 363 -27.34 -20.71 -3.61
C ASP A 363 -26.00 -21.10 -4.28
N PRO A 364 -24.89 -21.23 -3.51
CA PRO A 364 -24.78 -21.12 -2.05
C PRO A 364 -24.27 -19.75 -1.56
N GLU A 365 -24.43 -19.45 -0.27
CA GLU A 365 -23.70 -18.32 0.36
C GLU A 365 -22.18 -18.58 0.36
N ILE A 366 -21.37 -17.52 0.46
CA ILE A 366 -19.92 -17.66 0.66
C ILE A 366 -19.65 -18.04 2.12
N ARG A 367 -19.15 -19.25 2.34
CA ARG A 367 -18.88 -19.82 3.67
C ARG A 367 -17.39 -19.85 4.01
N MET A 368 -16.51 -19.90 3.01
CA MET A 368 -15.06 -19.90 3.22
C MET A 368 -14.38 -18.96 2.23
N ILE A 369 -13.39 -18.21 2.69
CA ILE A 369 -12.62 -17.28 1.85
C ILE A 369 -11.14 -17.62 1.97
N VAL A 370 -10.46 -17.77 0.83
CA VAL A 370 -9.00 -17.94 0.75
C VAL A 370 -8.41 -16.77 -0.02
N VAL A 371 -7.50 -16.03 0.62
CA VAL A 371 -6.87 -14.83 0.05
C VAL A 371 -5.38 -15.05 -0.16
N THR A 372 -4.90 -14.77 -1.36
CA THR A 372 -3.48 -14.79 -1.77
C THR A 372 -3.11 -13.51 -2.49
N ALA A 373 -1.83 -13.13 -2.42
CA ALA A 373 -1.26 -11.98 -3.14
C ALA A 373 -2.08 -10.66 -3.07
N GLY A 374 -2.85 -10.41 -1.99
CA GLY A 374 -3.77 -9.28 -1.95
C GLY A 374 -4.23 -8.90 -0.54
N ASN A 375 -4.69 -7.64 -0.41
CA ASN A 375 -5.29 -7.08 0.80
C ASN A 375 -6.63 -6.41 0.44
N PRO A 376 -7.69 -7.19 0.15
CA PRO A 376 -8.99 -6.68 -0.29
C PRO A 376 -9.63 -5.71 0.70
N VAL A 377 -9.45 -5.91 2.01
CA VAL A 377 -10.03 -5.04 3.05
C VAL A 377 -9.52 -3.60 2.94
N CYS A 378 -8.25 -3.41 2.57
CA CYS A 378 -7.65 -2.10 2.34
C CYS A 378 -7.88 -1.60 0.91
N MET A 379 -7.78 -2.47 -0.09
CA MET A 379 -7.62 -2.08 -1.50
C MET A 379 -8.91 -2.06 -2.33
N ALA A 380 -9.93 -2.83 -1.96
CA ALA A 380 -11.20 -2.85 -2.68
C ALA A 380 -12.05 -1.62 -2.32
N PRO A 381 -12.91 -1.12 -3.23
CA PRO A 381 -13.83 -0.03 -2.90
C PRO A 381 -14.87 -0.49 -1.87
N ASN A 382 -15.43 0.46 -1.12
CA ASN A 382 -16.39 0.20 -0.07
C ASN A 382 -15.89 -0.86 0.93
N ALA A 383 -14.74 -0.54 1.55
CA ALA A 383 -14.06 -1.43 2.48
C ALA A 383 -14.96 -1.93 3.62
N ASP A 384 -15.96 -1.14 4.04
CA ASP A 384 -16.92 -1.56 5.08
C ASP A 384 -17.75 -2.79 4.66
N ARG A 385 -18.22 -2.86 3.42
CA ARG A 385 -18.90 -4.07 2.91
C ARG A 385 -17.99 -5.29 2.87
N ILE A 386 -16.69 -5.09 2.57
CA ILE A 386 -15.70 -6.17 2.60
C ILE A 386 -15.57 -6.71 4.03
N LEU A 387 -15.41 -5.82 5.02
CA LEU A 387 -15.36 -6.19 6.44
C LEU A 387 -16.58 -7.01 6.85
N GLN A 388 -17.79 -6.55 6.48
CA GLN A 388 -19.03 -7.27 6.77
C GLN A 388 -19.08 -8.65 6.09
N GLY A 389 -18.66 -8.75 4.84
CA GLY A 389 -18.64 -10.01 4.09
C GLY A 389 -17.67 -11.03 4.68
N PHE A 390 -16.45 -10.60 5.01
CA PHE A 390 -15.43 -11.46 5.61
C PHE A 390 -15.83 -11.95 7.00
N ASN A 391 -16.46 -11.09 7.83
CA ASN A 391 -16.95 -11.47 9.16
C ASN A 391 -18.10 -12.49 9.15
N LYS A 392 -18.76 -12.72 8.00
CA LYS A 392 -19.80 -13.75 7.86
C LYS A 392 -19.26 -15.12 7.46
N ALA A 393 -18.04 -15.18 6.90
CA ALA A 393 -17.44 -16.45 6.52
C ALA A 393 -17.18 -17.31 7.76
N GLU A 394 -17.35 -18.62 7.62
CA GLU A 394 -17.06 -19.59 8.67
C GLU A 394 -15.56 -19.83 8.85
N MET A 395 -14.76 -19.53 7.82
CA MET A 395 -13.30 -19.52 7.89
C MET A 395 -12.73 -18.58 6.83
N VAL A 396 -11.76 -17.75 7.24
CA VAL A 396 -10.93 -16.94 6.35
C VAL A 396 -9.48 -17.41 6.45
N VAL A 397 -8.88 -17.76 5.31
CA VAL A 397 -7.46 -18.15 5.19
C VAL A 397 -6.72 -17.05 4.45
N TYR A 398 -5.62 -16.57 5.01
CA TYR A 398 -4.83 -15.49 4.41
C TYR A 398 -3.37 -15.89 4.25
N SER A 399 -2.85 -15.74 3.04
CA SER A 399 -1.42 -15.84 2.71
C SER A 399 -0.81 -14.46 2.58
N GLY A 400 0.28 -14.19 3.32
CA GLY A 400 0.97 -12.90 3.24
C GLY A 400 2.19 -12.80 4.15
N HIS A 401 2.73 -11.57 4.29
CA HIS A 401 3.94 -11.30 5.07
C HIS A 401 3.67 -10.63 6.43
N PHE A 402 2.60 -9.85 6.53
CA PHE A 402 2.35 -8.97 7.68
C PHE A 402 0.91 -9.15 8.17
N MET A 403 0.69 -8.85 9.45
CA MET A 403 -0.65 -8.76 10.03
C MET A 403 -1.33 -7.47 9.52
N ASP A 404 -1.77 -7.44 8.26
CA ASP A 404 -2.49 -6.32 7.65
C ASP A 404 -4.00 -6.35 7.92
N ASP A 405 -4.77 -5.43 7.31
CA ASP A 405 -6.24 -5.35 7.53
C ASP A 405 -6.99 -6.62 7.13
N THR A 406 -6.53 -7.36 6.12
CA THR A 406 -7.19 -8.61 5.72
C THR A 406 -6.77 -9.75 6.64
N ALA A 407 -5.49 -9.80 7.03
CA ALA A 407 -5.00 -10.76 8.00
C ALA A 407 -5.73 -10.64 9.36
N GLU A 408 -6.12 -9.44 9.79
CA GLU A 408 -6.88 -9.26 11.04
C GLU A 408 -8.24 -9.97 11.03
N LEU A 409 -8.83 -10.22 9.86
CA LEU A 409 -10.07 -10.98 9.71
C LEU A 409 -9.84 -12.48 9.51
N ALA A 410 -8.60 -12.90 9.28
CA ALA A 410 -8.28 -14.30 9.02
C ALA A 410 -8.35 -15.16 10.28
N ASP A 411 -8.69 -16.43 10.13
CA ASP A 411 -8.60 -17.47 11.16
C ASP A 411 -7.29 -18.23 11.07
N ILE A 412 -6.76 -18.35 9.86
CA ILE A 412 -5.49 -19.00 9.53
C ILE A 412 -4.60 -18.01 8.77
N PHE A 413 -3.37 -17.85 9.23
CA PHE A 413 -2.33 -17.10 8.55
C PHE A 413 -1.26 -18.05 8.00
N LEU A 414 -1.03 -18.00 6.70
CA LEU A 414 -0.01 -18.77 5.99
C LEU A 414 1.16 -17.84 5.62
N PRO A 415 2.35 -17.97 6.25
CA PRO A 415 3.46 -17.06 6.01
C PRO A 415 4.11 -17.32 4.65
N ALA A 416 4.02 -16.33 3.77
CA ALA A 416 4.59 -16.41 2.43
C ALA A 416 6.08 -16.02 2.38
N THR A 417 6.81 -16.69 1.49
CA THR A 417 8.14 -16.24 1.04
C THR A 417 8.03 -14.90 0.33
N THR A 418 9.08 -14.10 0.44
CA THR A 418 9.36 -13.05 -0.53
C THR A 418 9.97 -13.67 -1.79
N PHE A 419 9.89 -12.97 -2.92
CA PHE A 419 10.57 -13.39 -4.17
C PHE A 419 12.08 -13.67 -4.07
N LEU A 420 12.74 -13.28 -2.96
CA LEU A 420 14.17 -13.54 -2.74
C LEU A 420 14.43 -14.91 -2.10
N GLU A 421 13.37 -15.63 -1.73
CA GLU A 421 13.39 -16.91 -1.01
C GLU A 421 12.79 -18.06 -1.84
N GLU A 422 12.39 -17.79 -3.09
CA GLU A 422 11.74 -18.76 -3.98
C GLU A 422 12.28 -18.70 -5.41
N ASP A 423 11.95 -19.73 -6.19
CA ASP A 423 12.31 -19.87 -7.60
C ASP A 423 11.06 -19.82 -8.48
N ASP A 424 11.03 -18.93 -9.47
CA ASP A 424 9.92 -18.74 -10.41
C ASP A 424 10.37 -17.92 -11.64
N LEU A 425 9.44 -17.51 -12.51
CA LEU A 425 9.66 -16.62 -13.64
C LEU A 425 8.70 -15.43 -13.59
N MET A 426 9.19 -14.24 -13.98
CA MET A 426 8.44 -12.98 -13.92
C MET A 426 8.32 -12.33 -15.29
N ALA A 427 7.09 -12.19 -15.78
CA ALA A 427 6.72 -11.37 -16.93
C ALA A 427 6.39 -9.94 -16.50
N SER A 428 6.35 -9.02 -17.46
CA SER A 428 6.06 -7.61 -17.22
C SER A 428 4.82 -7.17 -17.98
N TYR A 429 4.02 -6.30 -17.36
CA TYR A 429 2.94 -5.58 -18.05
C TYR A 429 3.40 -4.23 -18.63
N GLY A 430 4.70 -3.93 -18.61
CA GLY A 430 5.27 -2.72 -19.19
C GLY A 430 6.36 -2.92 -20.24
N HIS A 431 6.80 -4.16 -20.49
CA HIS A 431 7.78 -4.50 -21.53
C HIS A 431 7.78 -5.99 -21.88
N ASN A 432 8.41 -6.34 -23.00
CA ASN A 432 8.45 -7.70 -23.56
C ASN A 432 9.62 -8.56 -23.06
N PHE A 433 9.97 -8.46 -21.76
CA PHE A 433 11.02 -9.30 -21.18
C PHE A 433 10.45 -10.19 -20.07
N VAL A 434 10.84 -11.46 -20.06
CA VAL A 434 10.61 -12.39 -18.96
C VAL A 434 11.94 -12.61 -18.24
N GLY A 435 11.97 -12.31 -16.95
CA GLY A 435 13.15 -12.44 -16.11
C GLY A 435 13.05 -13.61 -15.12
N PRO A 436 14.18 -14.12 -14.63
CA PRO A 436 14.18 -15.14 -13.60
C PRO A 436 13.83 -14.55 -12.24
N VAL A 437 13.08 -15.29 -11.44
CA VAL A 437 13.01 -15.12 -9.99
C VAL A 437 13.87 -16.24 -9.42
N ASN A 438 15.12 -15.94 -9.10
CA ASN A 438 16.02 -16.94 -8.51
C ASN A 438 16.11 -16.73 -7.00
N ARG A 439 16.05 -17.84 -6.28
CA ARG A 439 16.21 -17.85 -4.82
C ARG A 439 17.59 -17.35 -4.42
N ALA A 440 17.63 -16.25 -3.66
CA ALA A 440 18.86 -15.63 -3.19
C ALA A 440 19.27 -16.14 -1.79
N ILE A 441 18.30 -16.29 -0.89
CA ILE A 441 18.48 -16.79 0.47
C ILE A 441 17.54 -17.97 0.72
N GLU A 442 17.82 -18.78 1.74
CA GLU A 442 16.83 -19.74 2.24
C GLU A 442 15.61 -19.00 2.83
N PRO A 443 14.40 -19.59 2.78
CA PRO A 443 13.22 -19.02 3.42
C PRO A 443 13.47 -18.64 4.89
N VAL A 444 13.10 -17.42 5.28
CA VAL A 444 13.26 -16.96 6.66
C VAL A 444 12.18 -17.58 7.55
N GLY A 445 12.62 -18.29 8.59
CA GLY A 445 11.73 -19.02 9.50
C GLY A 445 11.10 -20.23 8.79
N GLU A 446 9.80 -20.37 8.91
CA GLU A 446 9.01 -21.44 8.28
C GLU A 446 8.19 -20.93 7.08
N THR A 447 8.55 -19.82 6.44
CA THR A 447 7.81 -19.31 5.27
C THR A 447 7.87 -20.30 4.10
N LYS A 448 6.79 -20.39 3.31
CA LYS A 448 6.73 -21.19 2.08
C LYS A 448 6.26 -20.34 0.91
N SER A 449 6.61 -20.73 -0.32
CA SER A 449 5.99 -20.12 -1.50
C SER A 449 4.55 -20.57 -1.62
N GLU A 450 3.68 -19.72 -2.18
CA GLU A 450 2.27 -20.07 -2.37
C GLU A 450 2.15 -21.37 -3.19
N PHE A 451 3.02 -21.57 -4.19
CA PHE A 451 3.10 -22.83 -4.92
C PHE A 451 3.33 -24.04 -4.00
N GLN A 452 4.30 -23.97 -3.09
CA GLN A 452 4.54 -25.03 -2.09
C GLN A 452 3.35 -25.22 -1.16
N MET A 453 2.71 -24.14 -0.70
CA MET A 453 1.51 -24.21 0.15
C MET A 453 0.39 -24.99 -0.54
N PHE A 454 0.09 -24.66 -1.80
CA PHE A 454 -0.96 -25.36 -2.57
C PHE A 454 -0.54 -26.78 -2.94
N GLN A 455 0.74 -27.06 -3.14
CA GLN A 455 1.23 -28.42 -3.38
C GLN A 455 1.02 -29.33 -2.16
N GLU A 456 1.34 -28.83 -0.96
CA GLU A 456 1.12 -29.55 0.29
C GLU A 456 -0.36 -29.63 0.67
N LEU A 457 -1.15 -28.60 0.34
CA LEU A 457 -2.60 -28.63 0.50
C LEU A 457 -3.23 -29.67 -0.44
N ALA A 458 -2.82 -29.72 -1.71
CA ALA A 458 -3.30 -30.69 -2.70
C ALA A 458 -3.04 -32.14 -2.28
N ALA A 459 -2.00 -32.40 -1.49
CA ALA A 459 -1.71 -33.72 -0.92
C ALA A 459 -2.88 -34.30 -0.11
N ARG A 460 -3.76 -33.44 0.40
CA ARG A 460 -4.92 -33.81 1.23
C ARG A 460 -6.18 -34.10 0.41
N PHE A 461 -6.10 -34.06 -0.92
CA PHE A 461 -7.23 -34.23 -1.85
C PHE A 461 -6.99 -35.36 -2.87
N PRO A 462 -8.06 -35.98 -3.43
CA PRO A 462 -7.92 -37.05 -4.41
C PRO A 462 -7.20 -36.65 -5.71
N PHE A 463 -7.18 -35.36 -6.04
CA PHE A 463 -6.51 -34.83 -7.23
C PHE A 463 -5.00 -34.56 -7.02
N ALA A 464 -4.41 -34.96 -5.88
CA ALA A 464 -3.00 -34.72 -5.54
C ALA A 464 -2.03 -35.00 -6.70
N LEU A 465 -2.16 -36.15 -7.38
CA LEU A 465 -1.28 -36.56 -8.47
C LEU A 465 -1.34 -35.65 -9.71
N GLN A 466 -2.42 -34.88 -9.89
CA GLN A 466 -2.54 -33.92 -10.98
C GLN A 466 -1.75 -32.64 -10.71
N TYR A 467 -1.57 -32.28 -9.43
CA TYR A 467 -0.92 -31.05 -8.98
C TYR A 467 0.53 -31.25 -8.53
N GLN A 468 0.84 -32.40 -7.91
CA GLN A 468 2.15 -32.66 -7.28
C GLN A 468 3.24 -32.96 -8.31
N ARG A 469 3.85 -31.90 -8.83
CA ARG A 469 5.07 -31.93 -9.67
C ARG A 469 6.11 -31.00 -9.08
N SER A 470 7.37 -31.14 -9.48
CA SER A 470 8.38 -30.16 -9.06
C SER A 470 8.08 -28.77 -9.64
N ALA A 471 8.56 -27.72 -8.98
CA ALA A 471 8.43 -26.35 -9.50
C ALA A 471 9.00 -26.22 -10.92
N ASP A 472 10.18 -26.82 -11.17
CA ASP A 472 10.81 -26.82 -12.49
C ASP A 472 9.97 -27.55 -13.55
N ASP A 473 9.33 -28.66 -13.21
CA ASP A 473 8.45 -29.36 -14.15
C ASP A 473 7.22 -28.51 -14.50
N TRP A 474 6.64 -27.83 -13.51
CA TRP A 474 5.54 -26.91 -13.77
C TRP A 474 5.98 -25.71 -14.60
N LEU A 475 7.12 -25.09 -14.31
CA LEU A 475 7.68 -24.01 -15.13
C LEU A 475 7.92 -24.47 -16.57
N ARG A 476 8.41 -25.70 -16.77
CA ARG A 476 8.56 -26.27 -18.12
C ARG A 476 7.22 -26.42 -18.85
N ILE A 477 6.13 -26.71 -18.13
CA ILE A 477 4.79 -26.87 -18.71
C ILE A 477 4.12 -25.52 -18.96
N ILE A 478 3.96 -24.68 -17.94
CA ILE A 478 3.17 -23.45 -18.03
C ILE A 478 3.89 -22.35 -18.81
N CYS A 479 5.22 -22.44 -18.99
CA CYS A 479 5.97 -21.52 -19.83
C CYS A 479 6.29 -22.12 -21.21
N THR A 480 5.59 -23.17 -21.66
CA THR A 480 5.73 -23.71 -23.03
C THR A 480 5.74 -22.62 -24.11
N PRO A 481 4.87 -21.59 -24.07
CA PRO A 481 4.90 -20.51 -25.07
C PRO A 481 6.22 -19.72 -25.15
N LEU A 482 7.04 -19.71 -24.08
CA LEU A 482 8.39 -19.13 -24.12
C LEU A 482 9.36 -20.09 -24.80
N TRP A 483 9.29 -21.38 -24.46
CA TRP A 483 10.21 -22.39 -24.98
C TRP A 483 10.06 -22.56 -26.49
N ASP A 484 8.82 -22.44 -27.00
CA ASP A 484 8.52 -22.44 -28.43
C ASP A 484 9.17 -21.28 -29.20
N GLN A 485 9.61 -20.21 -28.51
CA GLN A 485 10.37 -19.09 -29.08
C GLN A 485 11.90 -19.31 -29.05
N GLY A 486 12.36 -20.52 -28.73
CA GLY A 486 13.77 -20.92 -28.84
C GLY A 486 14.63 -20.64 -27.60
N THR A 487 14.04 -20.56 -26.41
CA THR A 487 14.76 -20.51 -25.12
C THR A 487 14.46 -21.71 -24.23
N ASP A 488 15.08 -21.79 -23.06
CA ASP A 488 14.83 -22.82 -22.06
C ASP A 488 14.93 -22.26 -20.63
N LEU A 489 14.43 -23.02 -19.65
CA LEU A 489 14.41 -22.60 -18.25
C LEU A 489 15.81 -22.25 -17.72
N GLU A 490 16.83 -23.02 -18.10
CA GLU A 490 18.21 -22.82 -17.65
C GLU A 490 18.83 -21.52 -18.21
N SER A 491 18.43 -21.12 -19.41
CA SER A 491 18.85 -19.89 -20.05
C SER A 491 18.18 -18.68 -19.40
N VAL A 492 16.87 -18.74 -19.15
CA VAL A 492 16.13 -17.67 -18.46
C VAL A 492 16.64 -17.49 -17.02
N ARG A 493 16.99 -18.57 -16.32
CA ARG A 493 17.62 -18.50 -14.98
C ARG A 493 18.92 -17.68 -14.96
N LYS A 494 19.60 -17.52 -16.09
CA LYS A 494 20.84 -16.71 -16.18
C LYS A 494 20.60 -15.24 -16.49
N GLY A 495 19.44 -14.87 -17.01
CA GLY A 495 19.14 -13.49 -17.40
C GLY A 495 17.81 -13.35 -18.17
N PRO A 496 17.37 -12.10 -18.42
CA PRO A 496 16.08 -11.85 -19.05
C PRO A 496 16.03 -12.36 -20.50
N PHE A 497 14.95 -13.05 -20.84
CA PHE A 497 14.61 -13.42 -22.21
C PHE A 497 13.67 -12.38 -22.83
N ARG A 498 13.89 -12.06 -24.09
CA ARG A 498 13.05 -11.12 -24.86
C ARG A 498 12.04 -11.91 -25.67
N LEU A 499 10.76 -11.62 -25.46
CA LEU A 499 9.68 -12.23 -26.23
C LEU A 499 9.71 -11.73 -27.68
N GLU A 500 9.31 -12.61 -28.60
CA GLU A 500 8.99 -12.25 -29.97
C GLU A 500 7.69 -11.44 -29.99
N ALA A 501 7.84 -10.12 -29.93
CA ALA A 501 6.75 -9.15 -29.93
C ALA A 501 7.12 -7.94 -30.79
N PRO A 502 6.13 -7.27 -31.42
CA PRO A 502 6.39 -6.12 -32.29
C PRO A 502 7.02 -4.95 -31.51
N MET A 503 8.08 -4.37 -32.07
CA MET A 503 8.65 -3.11 -31.56
C MET A 503 7.69 -1.93 -31.80
N VAL A 504 7.10 -1.91 -32.99
CA VAL A 504 6.16 -0.91 -33.47
C VAL A 504 4.86 -1.65 -33.84
N PRO A 505 3.82 -1.62 -32.99
CA PRO A 505 2.54 -2.21 -33.34
C PRO A 505 1.91 -1.48 -34.53
N TYR A 506 1.13 -2.23 -35.32
CA TYR A 506 0.32 -1.71 -36.43
C TYR A 506 1.14 -1.03 -37.55
N ALA A 507 2.42 -1.38 -37.71
CA ALA A 507 3.31 -0.80 -38.72
C ALA A 507 2.87 -1.09 -40.17
N ASP A 508 2.13 -2.17 -40.37
CA ASP A 508 1.48 -2.55 -41.63
C ASP A 508 0.13 -1.83 -41.86
N GLY A 509 -0.35 -1.06 -40.88
CA GLY A 509 -1.65 -0.41 -40.92
C GLY A 509 -2.83 -1.32 -40.62
N VAL A 510 -2.59 -2.56 -40.16
CA VAL A 510 -3.63 -3.53 -39.82
C VAL A 510 -3.82 -3.55 -38.31
N PHE A 511 -5.08 -3.43 -37.90
CA PHE A 511 -5.49 -3.49 -36.49
C PHE A 511 -6.16 -4.84 -36.20
N PRO A 512 -5.96 -5.44 -35.01
CA PRO A 512 -6.62 -6.69 -34.60
C PRO A 512 -8.15 -6.58 -34.37
N THR A 513 -8.84 -5.72 -35.12
CA THR A 513 -10.30 -5.69 -35.25
C THR A 513 -10.75 -6.68 -36.33
N GLU A 514 -12.03 -7.02 -36.35
CA GLU A 514 -12.60 -7.91 -37.37
C GLU A 514 -12.45 -7.36 -38.81
N SER A 515 -12.40 -6.03 -38.96
CA SER A 515 -12.24 -5.36 -40.27
C SER A 515 -10.78 -5.11 -40.65
N GLY A 516 -9.83 -5.35 -39.74
CA GLY A 516 -8.44 -4.96 -39.92
C GLY A 516 -8.18 -3.45 -39.76
N ARG A 517 -9.19 -2.66 -39.39
CA ARG A 517 -9.16 -1.18 -39.34
C ARG A 517 -9.42 -0.64 -37.94
N PHE A 518 -8.88 0.54 -37.66
CA PHE A 518 -9.15 1.28 -36.43
C PHE A 518 -10.62 1.70 -36.35
N ARG A 519 -11.22 1.65 -35.17
CA ARG A 519 -12.63 2.00 -34.96
C ARG A 519 -12.77 3.30 -34.17
N PHE A 520 -13.18 4.37 -34.82
CA PHE A 520 -13.52 5.60 -34.11
C PHE A 520 -14.76 5.41 -33.21
N MET A 521 -14.85 6.20 -32.13
CA MET A 521 -16.09 6.27 -31.35
C MET A 521 -17.21 6.91 -32.16
N THR A 522 -18.42 6.35 -32.07
CA THR A 522 -19.59 6.80 -32.82
C THR A 522 -20.59 7.59 -31.97
N GLU A 523 -20.41 7.58 -30.65
CA GLU A 523 -21.31 8.23 -29.69
C GLU A 523 -20.50 8.88 -28.56
N PHE A 524 -20.95 10.06 -28.13
CA PHE A 524 -20.39 10.77 -26.99
C PHE A 524 -21.48 11.60 -26.31
N ASP A 525 -21.77 11.28 -25.05
CA ASP A 525 -22.68 12.08 -24.22
C ASP A 525 -21.86 12.90 -23.19
N PRO A 526 -21.69 14.22 -23.39
CA PRO A 526 -20.98 15.07 -22.43
C PRO A 526 -21.71 15.20 -21.07
N ALA A 527 -23.02 14.94 -21.03
CA ALA A 527 -23.82 15.04 -19.81
C ALA A 527 -23.50 13.88 -18.84
N ALA A 528 -23.18 12.69 -19.36
CA ALA A 528 -22.74 11.55 -18.56
C ALA A 528 -21.50 11.85 -17.69
N LEU A 529 -20.67 12.79 -18.11
CA LEU A 529 -19.48 13.23 -17.39
C LEU A 529 -19.80 14.33 -16.35
N GLN A 530 -20.96 15.00 -16.45
CA GLN A 530 -21.39 16.12 -15.61
C GLN A 530 -22.15 15.62 -14.38
N ARG A 531 -21.39 15.28 -13.34
CA ARG A 531 -21.93 15.03 -12.01
C ARG A 531 -21.41 16.07 -11.04
N GLU A 532 -22.27 17.02 -10.69
CA GLU A 532 -22.03 17.97 -9.60
C GLU A 532 -22.76 17.49 -8.34
N ASP A 533 -22.12 17.71 -7.20
CA ASP A 533 -22.69 17.43 -5.90
C ASP A 533 -22.28 18.58 -4.98
N PRO A 534 -23.17 19.56 -4.74
CA PRO A 534 -22.84 20.71 -3.90
C PRO A 534 -22.54 20.33 -2.45
N GLU A 535 -23.05 19.20 -1.95
CA GLU A 535 -22.72 18.70 -0.61
C GLU A 535 -21.30 18.10 -0.58
N TYR A 536 -20.89 17.45 -1.67
CA TYR A 536 -19.58 16.82 -1.84
C TYR A 536 -18.83 17.43 -3.04
N PRO A 537 -18.28 18.65 -2.90
CA PRO A 537 -17.80 19.44 -4.04
C PRO A 537 -16.49 18.91 -4.65
N TYR A 538 -15.69 18.12 -3.92
CA TYR A 538 -14.37 17.69 -4.38
C TYR A 538 -14.39 16.25 -4.89
N LYS A 539 -13.73 15.99 -6.04
CA LYS A 539 -13.38 14.61 -6.43
C LYS A 539 -12.15 14.14 -5.63
N LEU A 540 -12.25 12.97 -5.00
CA LEU A 540 -11.14 12.36 -4.27
C LEU A 540 -10.22 11.60 -5.23
N LEU A 541 -8.96 12.03 -5.34
CA LEU A 541 -7.93 11.35 -6.11
C LEU A 541 -6.95 10.64 -5.18
N THR A 542 -7.09 9.30 -5.07
CA THR A 542 -6.16 8.43 -4.34
C THR A 542 -4.99 8.00 -5.24
N ILE A 543 -3.94 8.81 -5.29
CA ILE A 543 -2.80 8.61 -6.21
C ILE A 543 -1.80 7.56 -5.67
N ALA A 544 -0.97 7.02 -6.56
CA ALA A 544 0.07 6.06 -6.16
C ALA A 544 1.16 6.75 -5.31
N PRO A 545 1.51 6.19 -4.13
CA PRO A 545 2.56 6.73 -3.28
C PRO A 545 3.95 6.61 -3.93
N HIS A 546 4.84 7.56 -3.64
CA HIS A 546 6.24 7.44 -4.08
C HIS A 546 6.99 6.37 -3.27
N GLY A 547 6.72 6.35 -1.96
CA GLY A 547 7.37 5.55 -0.92
C GLY A 547 7.13 4.04 -1.00
N TYR A 548 5.95 3.65 -1.50
CA TYR A 548 5.40 2.31 -1.33
C TYR A 548 4.77 1.79 -2.62
N ILE A 549 4.41 0.50 -2.66
CA ILE A 549 3.53 -0.08 -3.68
C ILE A 549 2.22 -0.43 -2.97
N CYS A 550 1.13 0.23 -3.34
CA CYS A 550 -0.20 -0.02 -2.77
C CYS A 550 -0.14 -0.10 -1.22
N SER A 551 -0.61 -1.21 -0.64
CA SER A 551 -0.63 -1.48 0.81
C SER A 551 0.58 -2.23 1.35
N GLU A 552 1.65 -2.37 0.56
CA GLU A 552 2.89 -3.02 0.98
C GLU A 552 3.76 -2.09 1.86
N ARG A 553 3.31 -1.92 3.10
CA ARG A 553 3.98 -1.22 4.19
C ARG A 553 3.69 -1.94 5.50
N THR A 554 4.45 -1.68 6.56
CA THR A 554 4.17 -2.23 7.90
C THR A 554 3.30 -1.27 8.73
N LEU A 555 2.83 -1.67 9.91
CA LEU A 555 2.03 -0.78 10.76
C LEU A 555 2.88 0.42 11.24
N ALA A 556 4.13 0.19 11.61
CA ALA A 556 5.03 1.24 12.10
C ALA A 556 5.37 2.30 11.03
N GLU A 557 5.37 1.91 9.75
CA GLU A 557 5.63 2.81 8.61
C GLU A 557 4.47 3.79 8.30
N HIS A 558 3.33 3.67 8.99
CA HIS A 558 2.25 4.64 8.87
C HIS A 558 2.48 5.83 9.81
N ASP A 559 2.32 7.03 9.27
CA ASP A 559 2.12 8.23 10.05
C ASP A 559 0.85 8.13 10.91
N ALA A 560 0.73 8.97 11.93
CA ALA A 560 -0.44 8.97 12.80
C ALA A 560 -1.75 9.23 12.02
N LEU A 561 -1.72 10.21 11.11
CA LEU A 561 -2.85 10.56 10.24
C LEU A 561 -2.39 10.58 8.78
N PRO A 562 -3.26 10.20 7.83
CA PRO A 562 -2.95 10.41 6.42
C PRO A 562 -2.94 11.90 6.10
N THR A 563 -2.16 12.27 5.09
CA THR A 563 -2.17 13.63 4.54
C THR A 563 -3.16 13.73 3.39
N VAL A 564 -4.00 14.76 3.42
CA VAL A 564 -4.79 15.20 2.25
C VAL A 564 -4.30 16.55 1.80
N VAL A 565 -4.30 16.77 0.49
CA VAL A 565 -3.92 18.04 -0.11
C VAL A 565 -5.16 18.69 -0.72
N LEU A 566 -5.41 19.96 -0.40
CA LEU A 566 -6.50 20.79 -0.96
C LEU A 566 -5.95 22.12 -1.52
N ASN A 567 -6.67 22.75 -2.43
CA ASN A 567 -6.34 24.12 -2.86
C ASN A 567 -6.42 25.12 -1.69
N THR A 568 -5.47 26.04 -1.60
CA THR A 568 -5.40 27.05 -0.52
C THR A 568 -6.66 27.89 -0.38
N ALA A 569 -7.25 28.36 -1.48
CA ALA A 569 -8.47 29.17 -1.44
C ALA A 569 -9.69 28.36 -0.96
N GLU A 570 -9.75 27.08 -1.32
CA GLU A 570 -10.80 26.16 -0.87
C GLU A 570 -10.67 25.85 0.62
N ALA A 571 -9.45 25.62 1.11
CA ALA A 571 -9.18 25.46 2.54
C ALA A 571 -9.63 26.68 3.36
N HIS A 572 -9.29 27.90 2.90
CA HIS A 572 -9.76 29.14 3.54
C HIS A 572 -11.28 29.28 3.52
N ARG A 573 -11.95 28.91 2.41
CA ARG A 573 -13.42 28.90 2.33
C ARG A 573 -14.05 27.94 3.33
N GLY A 574 -13.42 26.78 3.55
CA GLY A 574 -13.82 25.78 4.55
C GLY A 574 -13.43 26.11 5.99
N GLY A 575 -12.71 27.21 6.24
CA GLY A 575 -12.26 27.60 7.58
C GLY A 575 -11.18 26.70 8.18
N VAL A 576 -10.41 26.01 7.32
CA VAL A 576 -9.34 25.09 7.73
C VAL A 576 -7.97 25.65 7.33
N LEU A 577 -6.94 25.37 8.13
CA LEU A 577 -5.59 25.89 7.95
C LEU A 577 -4.62 24.76 7.56
N ASP A 578 -3.51 25.15 6.94
CA ASP A 578 -2.40 24.24 6.66
C ASP A 578 -1.88 23.59 7.95
N GLY A 579 -1.64 22.28 7.90
CA GLY A 579 -1.26 21.48 9.07
C GLY A 579 -2.40 21.20 10.05
N GLY A 580 -3.63 21.66 9.79
CA GLY A 580 -4.78 21.40 10.63
C GLY A 580 -5.31 19.97 10.50
N HIS A 581 -5.92 19.45 11.56
CA HIS A 581 -6.71 18.23 11.50
C HIS A 581 -8.07 18.52 10.85
N VAL A 582 -8.47 17.68 9.90
CA VAL A 582 -9.74 17.78 9.17
C VAL A 582 -10.45 16.43 9.11
N VAL A 583 -11.77 16.46 8.96
CA VAL A 583 -12.58 15.29 8.62
C VAL A 583 -12.90 15.33 7.14
N VAL A 584 -12.56 14.26 6.43
CA VAL A 584 -12.97 14.02 5.05
C VAL A 584 -14.20 13.11 5.08
N ARG A 585 -15.29 13.55 4.46
CA ARG A 585 -16.59 12.86 4.48
C ARG A 585 -17.07 12.56 3.06
N SER A 586 -17.64 11.38 2.86
CA SER A 586 -18.44 11.00 1.69
C SER A 586 -19.81 10.46 2.17
N PRO A 587 -20.74 10.10 1.27
CA PRO A 587 -21.96 9.38 1.64
C PRO A 587 -21.72 8.01 2.30
N TYR A 588 -20.52 7.44 2.12
CA TYR A 588 -20.17 6.08 2.56
C TYR A 588 -19.45 6.05 3.90
N GLY A 589 -18.79 7.15 4.29
CA GLY A 589 -18.03 7.18 5.52
C GLY A 589 -17.36 8.51 5.79
N ARG A 590 -16.52 8.51 6.84
CA ARG A 590 -15.67 9.65 7.19
C ARG A 590 -14.32 9.17 7.72
N LEU A 591 -13.30 9.98 7.53
CA LEU A 591 -11.94 9.69 7.97
C LEU A 591 -11.23 10.99 8.36
N MET A 592 -10.42 10.96 9.42
CA MET A 592 -9.63 12.11 9.86
C MET A 592 -8.29 12.15 9.12
N ALA A 593 -7.84 13.34 8.74
CA ALA A 593 -6.60 13.55 8.02
C ALA A 593 -5.89 14.84 8.47
N LEU A 594 -4.60 14.91 8.15
CA LEU A 594 -3.82 16.14 8.20
C LEU A 594 -3.99 16.89 6.89
N LEU A 595 -4.41 18.15 6.95
CA LEU A 595 -4.53 18.99 5.76
C LEU A 595 -3.18 19.59 5.37
N LYS A 596 -2.83 19.48 4.10
CA LYS A 596 -1.85 20.34 3.43
C LYS A 596 -2.54 21.19 2.38
N VAL A 597 -2.10 22.43 2.22
CA VAL A 597 -2.62 23.32 1.18
C VAL A 597 -1.62 23.54 0.05
N ASP A 598 -2.11 23.59 -1.19
CA ASP A 598 -1.31 23.92 -2.37
C ASP A 598 -2.10 24.87 -3.30
N GLU A 599 -1.60 26.09 -3.47
CA GLU A 599 -2.23 27.11 -4.31
C GLU A 599 -2.26 26.70 -5.79
N ALA A 600 -1.26 25.92 -6.25
CA ALA A 600 -1.16 25.47 -7.63
C ALA A 600 -2.14 24.32 -7.96
N MET A 601 -2.78 23.74 -6.95
CA MET A 601 -3.72 22.65 -7.15
C MET A 601 -5.08 23.15 -7.60
N ARG A 602 -5.80 22.35 -8.39
CA ARG A 602 -7.17 22.67 -8.81
C ARG A 602 -8.11 22.76 -7.60
N SER A 603 -9.13 23.61 -7.70
CA SER A 603 -10.14 23.82 -6.64
C SER A 603 -11.22 22.74 -6.57
N ASP A 604 -11.28 21.81 -7.52
CA ASP A 604 -12.33 20.78 -7.63
C ASP A 604 -11.88 19.38 -7.19
N VAL A 605 -10.69 19.25 -6.60
CA VAL A 605 -10.10 17.96 -6.20
C VAL A 605 -9.53 17.97 -4.78
N LEU A 606 -9.56 16.80 -4.15
CA LEU A 606 -8.82 16.49 -2.93
C LEU A 606 -7.86 15.33 -3.26
N ILE A 607 -6.58 15.47 -2.93
CA ILE A 607 -5.56 14.46 -3.27
C ILE A 607 -5.04 13.79 -2.01
N THR A 608 -4.87 12.46 -2.08
CA THR A 608 -4.23 11.66 -1.02
C THR A 608 -3.51 10.48 -1.65
N GLU A 609 -2.62 9.82 -0.89
CA GLU A 609 -2.00 8.58 -1.32
C GLU A 609 -2.93 7.37 -1.09
N ARG A 610 -2.90 6.41 -2.02
CA ARG A 610 -3.62 5.12 -1.88
C ARG A 610 -2.84 4.10 -1.05
N GLY A 611 -3.56 3.09 -0.54
CA GLY A 611 -2.98 1.89 0.06
C GLY A 611 -2.52 2.05 1.51
N GLY A 612 -3.02 3.05 2.23
CA GLY A 612 -2.85 3.07 3.68
C GLY A 612 -3.85 2.13 4.36
N TRP A 613 -3.42 1.51 5.46
CA TRP A 613 -4.21 0.51 6.16
C TRP A 613 -5.38 1.15 6.94
N ASN A 614 -6.51 0.45 6.98
CA ASN A 614 -7.71 0.90 7.69
C ASN A 614 -7.42 1.01 9.19
N LYS A 615 -6.78 0.00 9.76
CA LYS A 615 -6.43 -0.04 11.19
C LYS A 615 -5.43 1.02 11.62
N ALA A 616 -4.68 1.58 10.67
CA ALA A 616 -3.75 2.68 10.90
C ALA A 616 -4.44 4.06 10.78
N GLY A 617 -5.72 4.10 10.37
CA GLY A 617 -6.46 5.34 10.13
C GLY A 617 -6.28 5.91 8.72
N HIS A 618 -5.77 5.13 7.75
CA HIS A 618 -5.47 5.61 6.38
C HIS A 618 -6.37 4.99 5.30
N GLY A 619 -7.47 4.35 5.70
CA GLY A 619 -8.38 3.62 4.84
C GLY A 619 -9.33 4.47 3.97
N PHE A 620 -8.81 5.23 3.00
CA PHE A 620 -9.67 6.06 2.12
C PHE A 620 -10.69 5.27 1.30
N ASN A 621 -10.49 3.97 1.11
CA ASN A 621 -11.48 3.11 0.45
C ASN A 621 -12.74 2.84 1.28
N LEU A 622 -12.77 3.26 2.55
CA LEU A 622 -14.01 3.39 3.34
C LEU A 622 -14.92 4.51 2.82
N LEU A 623 -14.35 5.50 2.12
CA LEU A 623 -15.10 6.61 1.52
C LEU A 623 -15.58 6.29 0.09
N THR A 624 -14.97 5.27 -0.54
CA THR A 624 -15.09 4.98 -1.97
C THR A 624 -16.35 4.17 -2.27
N ARG A 625 -17.07 4.58 -3.31
CA ARG A 625 -18.22 3.84 -3.85
C ARG A 625 -17.80 2.58 -4.60
N ASP A 626 -18.54 1.50 -4.43
CA ASP A 626 -18.43 0.24 -5.16
C ASP A 626 -19.26 0.22 -6.44
N ILE A 627 -18.70 0.73 -7.53
CA ILE A 627 -19.28 0.68 -8.89
C ILE A 627 -18.27 0.13 -9.90
N PRO A 628 -18.71 -0.50 -11.00
CA PRO A 628 -17.84 -0.84 -12.12
C PRO A 628 -17.77 0.31 -13.14
N SER A 629 -16.71 0.34 -13.94
CA SER A 629 -16.69 1.14 -15.17
C SER A 629 -17.64 0.56 -16.22
N ILE A 630 -18.19 1.42 -17.08
CA ILE A 630 -19.11 1.03 -18.17
C ILE A 630 -18.44 0.05 -19.14
N VAL A 631 -17.17 0.32 -19.48
CA VAL A 631 -16.36 -0.53 -20.36
C VAL A 631 -15.23 -1.14 -19.54
N GLY A 632 -14.95 -2.43 -19.77
CA GLY A 632 -13.77 -3.10 -19.24
C GLY A 632 -13.82 -3.53 -17.76
N GLN A 633 -14.96 -3.36 -17.07
CA GLN A 633 -15.17 -3.89 -15.70
C GLN A 633 -14.08 -3.47 -14.69
N GLY A 634 -13.56 -2.24 -14.84
CA GLY A 634 -12.59 -1.63 -13.95
C GLY A 634 -13.24 -0.97 -12.73
N THR A 635 -12.42 -0.43 -11.82
CA THR A 635 -12.88 0.19 -10.57
C THR A 635 -12.70 1.72 -10.60
N PRO A 636 -13.79 2.51 -10.68
CA PRO A 636 -13.78 3.97 -10.74
C PRO A 636 -13.49 4.71 -9.42
N PHE A 637 -12.29 4.54 -8.86
CA PHE A 637 -11.93 5.19 -7.59
C PHE A 637 -12.13 6.72 -7.57
N TYR A 638 -11.95 7.40 -8.72
CA TYR A 638 -12.01 8.87 -8.84
C TYR A 638 -13.43 9.40 -9.10
N GLU A 639 -14.45 8.54 -9.04
CA GLU A 639 -15.85 8.98 -8.96
C GLU A 639 -16.32 9.25 -7.54
N THR A 640 -15.46 8.98 -6.55
CA THR A 640 -15.72 9.32 -5.15
C THR A 640 -15.70 10.83 -4.96
N ARG A 641 -16.81 11.37 -4.45
CA ARG A 641 -16.93 12.78 -4.09
C ARG A 641 -16.90 12.95 -2.58
N VAL A 642 -16.23 13.99 -2.12
CA VAL A 642 -16.00 14.27 -0.71
C VAL A 642 -16.19 15.75 -0.38
N THR A 643 -16.39 16.01 0.90
CA THR A 643 -16.24 17.33 1.52
C THR A 643 -15.17 17.28 2.61
N VAL A 644 -14.60 18.44 2.95
CA VAL A 644 -13.59 18.60 3.98
C VAL A 644 -14.13 19.57 5.02
N GLU A 645 -14.17 19.13 6.27
CA GLU A 645 -14.76 19.87 7.38
C GLU A 645 -13.71 20.01 8.51
N PRO A 646 -13.73 21.10 9.29
CA PRO A 646 -12.96 21.17 10.53
C PRO A 646 -13.29 20.01 11.47
N CYS A 647 -12.30 19.48 12.18
CA CYS A 647 -12.56 18.47 13.18
C CYS A 647 -13.44 19.01 14.33
N PRO A 648 -14.56 18.35 14.67
CA PRO A 648 -15.42 18.79 15.75
C PRO A 648 -14.69 18.69 17.08
N GLN A 649 -14.75 19.74 17.90
CA GLN A 649 -14.15 19.75 19.22
C GLN A 649 -15.11 19.08 20.22
N ASP A 650 -14.66 18.01 20.90
CA ASP A 650 -15.50 17.22 21.82
C ASP A 650 -14.83 16.95 23.18
N GLY A 651 -13.75 17.68 23.48
CA GLY A 651 -12.94 17.52 24.70
C GLY A 651 -11.82 16.49 24.57
N ILE A 652 -11.87 15.60 23.58
CA ILE A 652 -10.72 14.75 23.18
C ILE A 652 -10.12 15.29 21.88
N ILE A 653 -10.95 15.47 20.85
CA ILE A 653 -10.52 16.09 19.60
C ILE A 653 -10.13 17.54 19.88
N GLY A 654 -8.91 17.89 19.46
CA GLY A 654 -8.27 19.18 19.72
C GLY A 654 -7.64 19.33 21.10
N SER A 655 -7.71 18.31 21.97
CA SER A 655 -6.95 18.26 23.21
C SER A 655 -5.47 18.48 22.93
N ARG A 656 -4.86 19.46 23.60
CA ARG A 656 -3.44 19.81 23.44
C ARG A 656 -2.61 18.96 24.40
N VAL A 657 -1.72 18.15 23.84
CA VAL A 657 -0.88 17.24 24.61
C VAL A 657 0.57 17.67 24.47
N LEU A 658 1.19 18.00 25.61
CA LEU A 658 2.63 18.20 25.67
C LEU A 658 3.31 16.83 25.74
N VAL A 659 4.26 16.57 24.85
CA VAL A 659 5.07 15.36 24.82
C VAL A 659 6.52 15.73 25.12
N VAL A 660 7.04 15.28 26.26
CA VAL A 660 8.43 15.48 26.65
C VAL A 660 9.22 14.24 26.27
N GLN A 661 10.09 14.38 25.27
CA GLN A 661 10.95 13.32 24.78
C GLN A 661 12.35 13.48 25.38
N ASN A 662 12.71 12.58 26.32
CA ASN A 662 13.98 12.68 27.05
C ASN A 662 15.19 12.18 26.23
N SER A 663 14.97 11.45 25.13
CA SER A 663 16.03 11.00 24.21
C SER A 663 15.53 10.90 22.78
N SER A 664 16.37 11.20 21.79
CA SER A 664 16.05 10.93 20.38
C SER A 664 15.87 9.44 20.08
N GLN A 665 16.42 8.56 20.93
CA GLN A 665 16.30 7.10 20.83
C GLN A 665 15.01 6.53 21.46
N SER A 666 14.20 7.37 22.11
CA SER A 666 12.95 6.97 22.76
C SER A 666 11.78 7.79 22.23
N PRO A 667 11.38 7.60 20.96
CA PRO A 667 10.28 8.31 20.35
C PRO A 667 8.93 7.87 20.95
N GLY A 668 7.90 8.71 20.81
CA GLY A 668 6.57 8.42 21.36
C GLY A 668 5.76 7.33 20.65
N GLY A 669 6.33 6.68 19.63
CA GLY A 669 5.82 5.50 18.91
C GLY A 669 4.29 5.38 18.78
N ASN A 670 3.77 4.18 19.07
CA ASN A 670 2.36 3.82 18.95
C ASN A 670 1.45 4.64 19.87
N PHE A 671 1.92 5.04 21.06
CA PHE A 671 1.10 5.78 22.02
C PHE A 671 0.75 7.16 21.47
N THR A 672 1.75 7.95 21.07
CA THR A 672 1.53 9.28 20.50
C THR A 672 0.82 9.22 19.14
N LYS A 673 1.13 8.21 18.30
CA LYS A 673 0.37 7.95 17.06
C LYS A 673 -1.12 7.77 17.34
N GLU A 674 -1.48 7.02 18.38
CA GLU A 674 -2.87 6.83 18.74
C GLU A 674 -3.52 8.10 19.30
N LEU A 675 -2.83 8.89 20.13
CA LEU A 675 -3.36 10.18 20.60
C LEU A 675 -3.72 11.11 19.43
N ALA A 676 -2.83 11.21 18.44
CA ALA A 676 -3.08 11.97 17.22
C ALA A 676 -4.24 11.39 16.39
N ARG A 677 -4.38 10.06 16.29
CA ARG A 677 -5.55 9.39 15.66
C ARG A 677 -6.87 9.66 16.38
N GLN A 678 -6.84 9.96 17.67
CA GLN A 678 -8.01 10.42 18.43
C GLN A 678 -8.24 11.94 18.30
N GLY A 679 -7.41 12.65 17.53
CA GLY A 679 -7.59 14.05 17.19
C GLY A 679 -6.85 15.02 18.11
N CYS A 680 -5.96 14.53 18.97
CA CYS A 680 -5.15 15.38 19.86
C CYS A 680 -4.10 16.18 19.07
N LEU A 681 -3.85 17.41 19.51
CA LEU A 681 -2.79 18.27 18.98
C LEU A 681 -1.53 18.06 19.82
N LEU A 682 -0.51 17.44 19.24
CA LEU A 682 0.71 17.09 19.96
C LEU A 682 1.77 18.18 19.79
N THR A 683 2.35 18.62 20.90
CA THR A 683 3.58 19.44 20.90
C THR A 683 4.69 18.63 21.54
N ALA A 684 5.68 18.21 20.75
CA ALA A 684 6.84 17.51 21.25
C ALA A 684 7.98 18.49 21.57
N ILE A 685 8.64 18.30 22.72
CA ILE A 685 9.86 19.00 23.11
C ILE A 685 10.96 17.99 23.44
N LEU A 686 12.20 18.31 23.10
CA LEU A 686 13.40 17.53 23.42
C LEU A 686 14.33 18.36 24.33
N PRO A 687 14.15 18.32 25.67
CA PRO A 687 14.98 19.10 26.60
C PRO A 687 16.48 18.81 26.49
N THR A 688 16.85 17.59 26.10
CA THR A 688 18.23 17.19 25.85
C THR A 688 18.86 17.86 24.63
N GLN A 689 18.05 18.45 23.75
CA GLN A 689 18.48 19.28 22.62
C GLN A 689 18.30 20.79 22.87
N GLY A 690 17.93 21.17 24.10
CA GLY A 690 17.81 22.57 24.52
C GLY A 690 16.40 23.15 24.43
N ASP A 691 15.38 22.35 24.09
CA ASP A 691 14.00 22.82 24.10
C ASP A 691 13.57 23.19 25.53
N PRO A 692 12.94 24.35 25.75
CA PRO A 692 12.56 24.78 27.09
C PRO A 692 11.38 23.94 27.62
N ILE A 693 11.46 23.57 28.91
CA ILE A 693 10.33 23.00 29.63
C ILE A 693 9.40 24.15 30.05
N PRO A 694 8.10 24.10 29.72
CA PRO A 694 7.13 25.11 30.17
C PRO A 694 7.13 25.28 31.69
N GLU A 695 6.97 26.52 32.16
CA GLU A 695 6.95 26.82 33.60
C GLU A 695 5.69 26.28 34.30
N ASN A 696 4.61 26.10 33.56
CA ASN A 696 3.32 25.63 34.05
C ASN A 696 2.55 24.82 32.99
N ALA A 697 1.38 24.31 33.36
CA ALA A 697 0.52 23.50 32.48
C ALA A 697 -0.38 24.33 31.54
N ASP A 698 -0.22 25.66 31.48
CA ASP A 698 -1.07 26.51 30.67
C ASP A 698 -0.86 26.19 29.18
N GLY A 699 -1.96 26.21 28.42
CA GLY A 699 -1.90 25.88 27.00
C GLY A 699 -1.90 24.38 26.68
N TYR A 700 -1.92 23.50 27.68
CA TYR A 700 -1.99 22.05 27.49
C TYR A 700 -3.07 21.42 28.39
N ASP A 701 -3.67 20.35 27.91
CA ASP A 701 -4.74 19.62 28.57
C ASP A 701 -4.22 18.31 29.20
N ARG A 702 -3.07 17.82 28.71
CA ARG A 702 -2.43 16.56 29.12
C ARG A 702 -0.91 16.60 28.92
N LEU A 703 -0.20 15.76 29.68
CA LEU A 703 1.25 15.61 29.60
C LEU A 703 1.64 14.15 29.37
N VAL A 704 2.54 13.91 28.41
CA VAL A 704 3.23 12.64 28.22
C VAL A 704 4.72 12.88 28.45
N VAL A 705 5.34 12.06 29.31
CA VAL A 705 6.78 12.09 29.57
C VAL A 705 7.34 10.73 29.17
N LEU A 706 8.19 10.71 28.14
CA LEU A 706 8.72 9.47 27.54
C LEU A 706 9.96 8.95 28.27
N GLY A 707 10.37 7.74 27.88
CA GLY A 707 11.58 7.07 28.34
C GLY A 707 12.88 7.78 27.92
N GLY A 708 14.00 7.26 28.43
CA GLY A 708 15.34 7.62 28.03
C GLY A 708 16.38 6.85 28.85
N PRO A 709 17.65 6.78 28.40
CA PRO A 709 18.71 5.99 29.05
C PRO A 709 19.30 6.65 30.30
N GLN A 710 18.69 7.73 30.81
CA GLN A 710 19.20 8.48 31.96
C GLN A 710 18.72 7.87 33.29
N HIS A 711 19.55 7.98 34.32
CA HIS A 711 19.13 7.64 35.68
C HIS A 711 18.21 8.71 36.26
N ALA A 712 17.02 8.30 36.72
CA ALA A 712 15.99 9.24 37.18
C ALA A 712 16.35 9.97 38.49
N PHE A 713 17.38 9.52 39.22
CA PHE A 713 17.90 10.17 40.43
C PHE A 713 19.08 11.12 40.18
N ASP A 714 19.67 11.14 38.97
CA ASP A 714 20.85 11.95 38.67
C ASP A 714 20.51 13.31 38.03
N ASP A 715 20.15 14.27 38.90
CA ASP A 715 19.88 15.65 38.48
C ASP A 715 21.12 16.38 37.93
N GLN A 716 22.34 15.92 38.24
CA GLN A 716 23.56 16.56 37.74
C GLN A 716 23.77 16.23 36.27
N ALA A 717 23.58 14.96 35.90
CA ALA A 717 23.61 14.52 34.51
C ALA A 717 22.39 15.03 33.73
N SER A 718 21.24 15.21 34.40
CA SER A 718 19.97 15.62 33.77
C SER A 718 19.38 16.87 34.44
N PRO A 719 19.94 18.07 34.20
CA PRO A 719 19.57 19.30 34.92
C PRO A 719 18.13 19.78 34.67
N HIS A 720 17.44 19.22 33.69
CA HIS A 720 16.06 19.53 33.35
C HIS A 720 15.04 18.75 34.19
N PHE A 721 15.42 17.63 34.84
CA PHE A 721 14.50 16.79 35.62
C PHE A 721 13.81 17.52 36.77
N PRO A 722 14.47 18.38 37.58
CA PRO A 722 13.78 19.14 38.62
C PRO A 722 12.66 20.03 38.08
N ALA A 723 12.83 20.62 36.89
CA ALA A 723 11.80 21.42 36.24
C ALA A 723 10.66 20.54 35.72
N LEU A 724 11.00 19.41 35.10
CA LEU A 724 10.03 18.43 34.59
C LEU A 724 9.13 17.88 35.71
N MET A 725 9.70 17.47 36.84
CA MET A 725 8.92 16.97 37.98
C MET A 725 8.01 18.05 38.59
N ARG A 726 8.44 19.34 38.60
CA ARG A 726 7.57 20.45 39.00
C ARG A 726 6.38 20.58 38.05
N LEU A 727 6.62 20.46 36.75
CA LEU A 727 5.58 20.49 35.74
C LEU A 727 4.61 19.30 35.90
N MET A 728 5.11 18.09 36.11
CA MET A 728 4.26 16.90 36.34
C MET A 728 3.32 17.07 37.55
N ARG A 729 3.85 17.58 38.67
CA ARG A 729 3.02 17.92 39.84
C ARG A 729 1.98 18.99 39.53
N GLU A 730 2.32 19.97 38.70
CA GLU A 730 1.41 21.05 38.32
C GLU A 730 0.24 20.55 37.47
N PHE A 731 0.49 19.64 36.52
CA PHE A 731 -0.56 18.94 35.78
C PHE A 731 -1.49 18.19 36.75
N ASP A 732 -0.94 17.39 37.66
CA ASP A 732 -1.76 16.64 38.64
C ASP A 732 -2.57 17.57 39.57
N ARG A 733 -1.92 18.63 40.10
CA ARG A 733 -2.57 19.65 40.96
C ARG A 733 -3.73 20.34 40.26
N THR A 734 -3.62 20.57 38.95
CA THR A 734 -4.66 21.18 38.13
C THR A 734 -5.69 20.18 37.59
N GLY A 735 -5.56 18.89 37.95
CA GLY A 735 -6.47 17.82 37.52
C GLY A 735 -6.25 17.37 36.08
N LYS A 736 -5.12 17.71 35.46
CA LYS A 736 -4.79 17.34 34.09
C LYS A 736 -4.01 16.01 34.08
N PRO A 737 -4.43 15.00 33.30
CA PRO A 737 -3.76 13.70 33.24
C PRO A 737 -2.29 13.77 32.82
N VAL A 738 -1.47 12.94 33.47
CA VAL A 738 -0.05 12.71 33.12
C VAL A 738 0.13 11.23 32.77
N ALA A 739 0.86 10.94 31.69
CA ALA A 739 1.36 9.60 31.38
C ALA A 739 2.90 9.63 31.39
N GLY A 740 3.50 9.05 32.43
CA GLY A 740 4.94 8.84 32.52
C GLY A 740 5.30 7.45 32.04
N ILE A 741 6.20 7.32 31.06
CA ILE A 741 6.60 6.04 30.46
C ILE A 741 8.09 5.78 30.72
N CYS A 742 8.44 4.60 31.22
CA CYS A 742 9.79 4.20 31.61
C CYS A 742 10.45 5.24 32.52
N LEU A 743 11.45 5.99 32.06
CA LEU A 743 12.03 7.14 32.78
C LEU A 743 10.96 8.14 33.26
N GLY A 744 9.94 8.41 32.43
CA GLY A 744 8.82 9.27 32.84
C GLY A 744 8.01 8.70 34.01
N CYS A 745 7.89 7.38 34.13
CA CYS A 745 7.24 6.71 35.26
C CYS A 745 8.04 6.92 36.55
N GLN A 746 9.36 6.72 36.49
CA GLN A 746 10.28 6.91 37.60
C GLN A 746 10.30 8.37 38.07
N LEU A 747 10.33 9.33 37.13
CA LEU A 747 10.24 10.76 37.44
C LEU A 747 8.88 11.13 38.04
N LEU A 748 7.78 10.50 37.60
CA LEU A 748 6.46 10.71 38.22
C LEU A 748 6.46 10.21 39.68
N ALA A 749 7.02 9.02 39.93
CA ALA A 749 7.12 8.48 41.29
C ALA A 749 7.92 9.43 42.20
N ARG A 750 9.08 9.89 41.72
CA ARG A 750 9.93 10.86 42.41
C ARG A 750 9.25 12.21 42.62
N ALA A 751 8.48 12.68 41.63
CA ALA A 751 7.73 13.92 41.73
C ALA A 751 6.70 13.88 42.88
N HIS A 752 6.19 12.71 43.22
CA HIS A 752 5.25 12.46 44.32
C HIS A 752 5.89 11.87 45.58
N GLY A 753 7.22 11.91 45.70
CA GLY A 753 7.94 11.54 46.93
C GLY A 753 8.38 10.08 47.03
N GLY A 754 8.19 9.27 45.99
CA GLY A 754 8.83 7.95 45.90
C GLY A 754 10.35 8.07 45.73
N ALA A 755 11.12 7.18 46.35
CA ALA A 755 12.55 7.07 46.08
C ALA A 755 12.77 6.28 44.79
N VAL A 756 13.77 6.66 44.00
CA VAL A 756 14.21 5.90 42.81
C VAL A 756 15.56 5.28 43.13
N TRP A 757 15.77 4.03 42.72
CA TRP A 757 16.98 3.26 42.96
C TRP A 757 17.22 2.26 41.82
N THR A 758 18.47 1.81 41.67
CA THR A 758 18.86 0.89 40.60
C THR A 758 18.67 -0.57 41.04
N LEU A 759 18.03 -1.36 40.18
CA LEU A 759 17.82 -2.79 40.31
C LEU A 759 19.16 -3.54 40.28
N PRO A 760 19.24 -4.74 40.91
CA PRO A 760 20.43 -5.59 40.79
C PRO A 760 20.71 -6.10 39.37
N GLU A 761 19.67 -6.21 38.53
CA GLU A 761 19.73 -6.73 37.16
C GLU A 761 18.89 -5.85 36.22
N LEU A 762 19.25 -5.85 34.92
CA LEU A 762 18.51 -5.12 33.90
C LEU A 762 17.23 -5.87 33.53
N GLU A 763 16.10 -5.18 33.51
CA GLU A 763 14.86 -5.72 32.93
C GLU A 763 14.82 -5.36 31.44
N PHE A 764 15.00 -6.36 30.58
CA PHE A 764 15.07 -6.19 29.13
C PHE A 764 14.28 -7.26 28.37
N GLY A 765 13.54 -6.82 27.35
CA GLY A 765 12.78 -7.67 26.44
C GLY A 765 11.27 -7.67 26.73
N PHE A 766 10.53 -8.59 26.13
CA PHE A 766 9.08 -8.66 26.32
C PHE A 766 8.71 -9.49 27.55
N VAL A 767 8.37 -8.80 28.64
CA VAL A 767 8.13 -9.38 29.98
C VAL A 767 6.63 -9.52 30.25
N ARG A 768 6.24 -10.60 30.94
CA ARG A 768 4.85 -10.81 31.37
C ARG A 768 4.59 -10.07 32.67
N HIS A 769 3.41 -9.45 32.75
CA HIS A 769 2.98 -8.76 33.96
C HIS A 769 1.60 -9.24 34.41
N ALA A 770 1.27 -8.93 35.66
CA ALA A 770 -0.03 -9.24 36.25
C ALA A 770 -0.74 -7.95 36.69
N LEU A 771 -2.04 -7.85 36.37
CA LEU A 771 -2.88 -6.83 36.97
C LEU A 771 -3.06 -7.13 38.46
N THR A 772 -3.06 -6.09 39.28
CA THR A 772 -3.55 -6.17 40.66
C THR A 772 -5.08 -6.12 40.64
N GLY A 773 -5.73 -6.47 41.75
CA GLY A 773 -7.19 -6.31 41.86
C GLY A 773 -7.66 -4.85 41.69
N ALA A 774 -6.79 -3.87 41.93
CA ALA A 774 -7.01 -2.47 41.59
C ALA A 774 -6.88 -2.22 40.08
N GLY A 775 -5.85 -2.77 39.43
CA GLY A 775 -5.66 -2.69 37.98
C GLY A 775 -6.81 -3.29 37.18
N GLU A 776 -7.40 -4.40 37.64
CA GLU A 776 -8.58 -5.02 37.01
C GLU A 776 -9.82 -4.10 37.04
N GLN A 777 -9.94 -3.25 38.06
CA GLN A 777 -11.06 -2.31 38.23
C GLN A 777 -10.76 -0.93 37.65
N ASP A 778 -9.51 -0.66 37.25
CA ASP A 778 -9.08 0.64 36.78
C ASP A 778 -9.69 0.96 35.39
N PRO A 779 -10.20 2.19 35.18
CA PRO A 779 -10.87 2.56 33.92
C PRO A 779 -9.92 2.59 32.72
N VAL A 780 -8.61 2.72 32.92
CA VAL A 780 -7.62 2.71 31.84
C VAL A 780 -7.20 1.28 31.51
N LEU A 781 -6.72 0.54 32.52
CA LEU A 781 -6.12 -0.78 32.34
C LEU A 781 -7.13 -1.92 32.31
N GLY A 782 -8.09 -1.94 33.25
CA GLY A 782 -9.08 -3.02 33.34
C GLY A 782 -9.94 -3.16 32.08
N GLN A 783 -10.13 -2.07 31.34
CA GLN A 783 -10.86 -2.02 30.08
C GLN A 783 -9.97 -2.15 28.84
N ALA A 784 -8.64 -2.20 28.98
CA ALA A 784 -7.73 -2.31 27.84
C ALA A 784 -7.63 -3.74 27.29
N GLY A 785 -8.13 -4.71 28.05
CA GLY A 785 -8.00 -6.14 27.77
C GLY A 785 -6.86 -6.77 28.57
N PRO A 786 -6.56 -8.05 28.31
CA PRO A 786 -5.47 -8.75 28.98
C PRO A 786 -4.14 -8.10 28.67
N VAL A 787 -3.33 -7.87 29.71
CA VAL A 787 -1.96 -7.34 29.57
C VAL A 787 -1.11 -8.36 28.83
N PRO A 788 -0.60 -8.04 27.62
CA PRO A 788 0.31 -8.93 26.90
C PRO A 788 1.71 -8.88 27.53
N PRO A 789 2.66 -9.70 27.08
CA PRO A 789 4.06 -9.38 27.33
C PRO A 789 4.40 -8.00 26.74
N LEU A 790 4.95 -7.09 27.54
CA LEU A 790 5.28 -5.73 27.15
C LEU A 790 6.78 -5.52 27.15
N MET A 791 7.26 -4.61 26.31
CA MET A 791 8.69 -4.35 26.17
C MET A 791 9.22 -3.59 27.39
N GLU A 792 10.30 -4.12 27.98
CA GLU A 792 11.06 -3.53 29.06
C GLU A 792 12.47 -3.19 28.59
N PHE A 793 12.99 -2.05 29.05
CA PHE A 793 14.40 -1.70 28.89
C PHE A 793 14.84 -0.67 29.95
N HIS A 794 14.96 -1.12 31.19
CA HIS A 794 15.34 -0.25 32.30
C HIS A 794 16.13 -0.99 33.39
N GLU A 795 16.98 -0.24 34.10
CA GLU A 795 17.68 -0.71 35.31
C GLU A 795 17.22 0.02 36.58
N ASP A 796 16.51 1.14 36.47
CA ASP A 796 16.00 1.86 37.61
C ASP A 796 14.57 1.42 37.96
N SER A 797 14.26 1.41 39.25
CA SER A 797 12.94 1.18 39.83
C SER A 797 12.63 2.26 40.86
N PHE A 798 11.47 2.17 41.50
CA PHE A 798 10.99 3.18 42.42
C PHE A 798 10.13 2.60 43.55
N ASP A 799 10.12 3.29 44.68
CA ASP A 799 9.14 3.08 45.74
C ASP A 799 7.79 3.66 45.31
N LEU A 800 6.71 2.93 45.57
CA LEU A 800 5.36 3.38 45.29
C LEU A 800 5.07 4.65 46.13
N PRO A 801 4.75 5.79 45.50
CA PRO A 801 4.49 7.03 46.23
C PRO A 801 3.34 6.91 47.22
N GLU A 802 3.36 7.72 48.28
CA GLU A 802 2.26 7.73 49.25
C GLU A 802 0.93 8.12 48.55
N GLY A 803 -0.12 7.32 48.76
CA GLY A 803 -1.43 7.52 48.13
C GLY A 803 -1.52 7.06 46.67
N ALA A 804 -0.47 6.47 46.10
CA ALA A 804 -0.53 5.83 44.80
C ALA A 804 -1.15 4.43 44.88
N GLU A 805 -1.89 4.04 43.85
CA GLU A 805 -2.49 2.73 43.67
C GLU A 805 -1.69 1.93 42.64
N LEU A 806 -1.13 0.80 43.06
CA LEU A 806 -0.38 -0.09 42.19
C LEU A 806 -1.34 -0.93 41.33
N LEU A 807 -1.23 -0.81 40.02
CA LEU A 807 -2.15 -1.39 39.05
C LEU A 807 -1.57 -2.60 38.32
N VAL A 808 -0.28 -2.60 38.02
CA VAL A 808 0.44 -3.72 37.39
C VAL A 808 1.65 -4.07 38.21
N ARG A 809 1.88 -5.37 38.41
CA ARG A 809 3.06 -5.93 39.07
C ARG A 809 3.88 -6.78 38.11
N GLY A 810 5.21 -6.71 38.27
CA GLY A 810 6.17 -7.62 37.65
C GLY A 810 6.85 -8.51 38.69
N ASP A 811 7.56 -9.52 38.20
CA ASP A 811 8.28 -10.47 39.05
C ASP A 811 9.64 -9.91 39.49
N SER A 812 10.41 -9.35 38.55
CA SER A 812 11.75 -8.76 38.81
C SER A 812 11.66 -7.33 39.32
N CYS A 813 10.83 -6.50 38.69
CA CYS A 813 10.44 -5.18 39.19
C CYS A 813 8.99 -5.23 39.67
N ALA A 814 8.77 -5.06 40.97
CA ALA A 814 7.43 -5.19 41.57
C ALA A 814 6.47 -4.08 41.11
N ASN A 815 6.98 -2.86 40.87
CA ASN A 815 6.16 -1.69 40.58
C ASN A 815 6.17 -1.38 39.07
N GLN A 816 5.23 -1.99 38.33
CA GLN A 816 5.20 -1.90 36.86
C GLN A 816 4.25 -0.84 36.31
N CYS A 817 3.13 -0.61 36.98
CA CYS A 817 2.28 0.54 36.68
C CYS A 817 1.52 0.99 37.91
N PHE A 818 1.46 2.28 38.14
CA PHE A 818 0.70 2.87 39.23
C PHE A 818 -0.10 4.09 38.76
N LYS A 819 -1.14 4.39 39.52
CA LYS A 819 -1.90 5.64 39.43
C LYS A 819 -1.66 6.46 40.68
N VAL A 820 -1.37 7.75 40.51
CA VAL A 820 -1.23 8.73 41.59
C VAL A 820 -2.09 9.95 41.28
N GLY A 821 -2.51 10.65 42.32
CA GLY A 821 -3.43 11.78 42.17
C GLY A 821 -4.76 11.35 41.56
N LYS A 822 -5.33 12.18 40.69
CA LYS A 822 -6.65 11.90 40.08
C LYS A 822 -6.56 11.07 38.80
N ALA A 823 -5.55 11.33 37.98
CA ALA A 823 -5.48 10.82 36.60
C ALA A 823 -4.02 10.69 36.08
N SER A 824 -3.04 10.61 36.98
CA SER A 824 -1.62 10.51 36.61
C SER A 824 -1.17 9.06 36.69
N TYR A 825 -0.67 8.51 35.58
CA TYR A 825 -0.26 7.13 35.44
C TYR A 825 1.24 7.04 35.15
N GLY A 826 1.93 6.19 35.89
CA GLY A 826 3.29 5.76 35.59
C GLY A 826 3.25 4.36 34.98
N PHE A 827 3.84 4.17 33.80
CA PHE A 827 4.02 2.90 33.11
C PHE A 827 5.53 2.62 33.04
N GLN A 828 6.04 1.66 33.80
CA GLN A 828 7.46 1.32 33.79
C GLN A 828 7.86 0.65 32.46
N PHE A 829 6.99 -0.19 31.91
CA PHE A 829 7.10 -0.74 30.56
C PHE A 829 6.91 0.29 29.44
N HIS A 830 7.50 -0.02 28.27
CA HIS A 830 7.38 0.76 27.04
C HIS A 830 6.08 0.47 26.29
N LEU A 831 5.00 1.12 26.74
CA LEU A 831 3.68 1.06 26.09
C LEU A 831 3.69 1.62 24.66
N GLU A 832 4.53 2.62 24.41
CA GLU A 832 4.69 3.33 23.14
C GLU A 832 5.43 2.54 22.06
N MET A 833 6.01 1.40 22.41
CA MET A 833 6.86 0.61 21.53
C MET A 833 6.23 0.31 20.17
N ASP A 834 6.96 0.61 19.09
CA ASP A 834 6.66 0.11 17.75
C ASP A 834 7.79 -0.79 17.22
N SER A 835 7.56 -1.42 16.07
CA SER A 835 8.49 -2.43 15.54
C SER A 835 9.86 -1.87 15.17
N LEU A 836 9.91 -0.62 14.69
CA LEU A 836 11.17 0.03 14.30
C LEU A 836 12.02 0.29 15.53
N THR A 837 11.40 0.83 16.57
CA THR A 837 12.05 1.11 17.85
C THR A 837 12.53 -0.19 18.51
N ALA A 838 11.69 -1.25 18.50
CA ALA A 838 12.05 -2.54 19.08
C ALA A 838 13.24 -3.18 18.36
N ASP A 839 13.25 -3.13 17.03
CA ASP A 839 14.31 -3.70 16.19
C ASP A 839 15.65 -2.99 16.45
N GLU A 840 15.63 -1.66 16.47
CA GLU A 840 16.79 -0.81 16.76
C GLU A 840 17.34 -1.06 18.16
N TRP A 841 16.51 -1.07 19.20
CA TRP A 841 16.96 -1.31 20.57
C TRP A 841 17.57 -2.69 20.76
N PHE A 842 16.97 -3.73 20.17
CA PHE A 842 17.55 -5.07 20.22
C PHE A 842 18.89 -5.13 19.49
N ASP A 843 19.03 -4.49 18.33
CA ASP A 843 20.29 -4.48 17.56
C ASP A 843 21.39 -3.70 18.25
N GLU A 844 21.09 -2.53 18.80
CA GLU A 844 22.05 -1.70 19.53
C GLU A 844 22.47 -2.39 20.84
N PHE A 845 21.51 -2.90 21.61
CA PHE A 845 21.82 -3.61 22.85
C PHE A 845 22.62 -4.88 22.58
N GLN A 846 22.23 -5.70 21.59
CA GLN A 846 22.95 -6.94 21.24
C GLN A 846 24.40 -6.68 20.80
N ARG A 847 24.68 -5.52 20.22
CA ARG A 847 26.06 -5.11 19.86
C ARG A 847 26.83 -4.48 21.01
N GLY A 848 26.16 -4.11 22.09
CA GLY A 848 26.75 -3.37 23.21
C GLY A 848 26.95 -1.89 22.90
N ASP A 849 26.19 -1.35 21.94
CA ASP A 849 26.32 0.04 21.45
C ASP A 849 25.59 1.07 22.34
N ILE A 850 25.01 0.64 23.46
CA ILE A 850 24.31 1.51 24.42
C ILE A 850 25.14 1.60 25.70
N ASP A 851 25.95 2.66 25.83
CA ASP A 851 26.94 2.80 26.90
C ASP A 851 26.37 2.56 28.30
N THR A 852 25.21 3.14 28.62
CA THR A 852 24.53 2.96 29.92
C THR A 852 24.29 1.48 30.24
N TYR A 853 23.90 0.69 29.23
CA TYR A 853 23.49 -0.69 29.41
C TYR A 853 24.55 -1.72 28.97
N ALA A 854 25.70 -1.28 28.45
CA ALA A 854 26.73 -2.15 27.89
C ALA A 854 27.21 -3.22 28.89
N GLN A 855 27.25 -2.88 30.19
CA GLN A 855 27.61 -3.80 31.26
C GLN A 855 26.65 -5.01 31.39
N TYR A 856 25.38 -4.84 31.01
CA TYR A 856 24.34 -5.86 31.12
C TYR A 856 24.27 -6.79 29.92
N ARG A 857 24.97 -6.49 28.81
CA ARG A 857 24.93 -7.32 27.60
C ARG A 857 25.28 -8.79 27.87
N SER A 858 26.17 -9.04 28.84
CA SER A 858 26.58 -10.39 29.23
C SER A 858 25.46 -11.21 29.91
N GLN A 859 24.39 -10.57 30.39
CA GLN A 859 23.23 -11.24 31.01
C GLN A 859 22.32 -11.93 29.99
N PHE A 860 22.39 -11.55 28.71
CA PHE A 860 21.51 -12.04 27.65
C PHE A 860 22.28 -12.85 26.61
N THR A 861 21.83 -14.07 26.32
CA THR A 861 22.47 -14.93 25.33
C THR A 861 22.01 -14.60 23.91
N ASP A 862 22.80 -14.94 22.88
CA ASP A 862 22.32 -14.82 21.49
C ASP A 862 21.07 -15.66 21.20
N GLU A 863 20.88 -16.76 21.95
CA GLU A 863 19.66 -17.57 21.92
C GLU A 863 18.44 -16.79 22.43
N PHE A 864 18.58 -15.99 23.49
CA PHE A 864 17.51 -15.10 23.97
C PHE A 864 17.09 -14.10 22.89
N PHE A 865 18.06 -13.46 22.21
CA PHE A 865 17.77 -12.52 21.13
C PHE A 865 17.06 -13.24 19.97
N ALA A 866 17.55 -14.40 19.54
CA ALA A 866 16.98 -15.16 18.45
C ALA A 866 15.54 -15.65 18.76
N ASP A 867 15.31 -16.21 19.95
CA ASP A 867 13.99 -16.68 20.38
C ASP A 867 12.99 -15.52 20.48
N THR A 868 13.38 -14.40 21.07
CA THR A 868 12.50 -13.23 21.19
C THR A 868 12.19 -12.65 19.82
N ARG A 869 13.20 -12.47 18.96
CA ARG A 869 13.02 -11.98 17.58
C ARG A 869 12.09 -12.87 16.76
N SER A 870 12.12 -14.19 16.97
CA SER A 870 11.18 -15.09 16.29
C SER A 870 9.72 -14.75 16.63
N ARG A 871 9.45 -14.25 17.85
CA ARG A 871 8.11 -13.96 18.40
C ARG A 871 7.68 -12.51 18.18
N PHE A 872 8.57 -11.64 17.72
CA PHE A 872 8.32 -10.20 17.52
C PHE A 872 6.99 -9.87 16.85
N PRO A 873 6.58 -10.51 15.73
CA PRO A 873 5.36 -10.10 15.05
C PRO A 873 4.11 -10.19 15.95
N LEU A 874 4.02 -11.23 16.78
CA LEU A 874 2.90 -11.40 17.72
C LEU A 874 3.04 -10.49 18.94
N LEU A 875 4.25 -10.37 19.49
CA LEU A 875 4.53 -9.54 20.67
C LEU A 875 4.23 -8.06 20.37
N ILE A 876 4.70 -7.56 19.23
CA ILE A 876 4.49 -6.18 18.78
C ILE A 876 3.02 -5.95 18.46
N GLN A 877 2.35 -6.87 17.75
CA GLN A 877 0.92 -6.73 17.46
C GLN A 877 0.10 -6.61 18.75
N GLN A 878 0.29 -7.54 19.69
CA GLN A 878 -0.44 -7.56 20.97
C GLN A 878 -0.16 -6.30 21.80
N SER A 879 1.10 -5.85 21.83
CA SER A 879 1.49 -4.61 22.51
C SER A 879 0.85 -3.38 21.87
N ALA A 880 0.79 -3.32 20.53
CA ALA A 880 0.15 -2.22 19.81
C ALA A 880 -1.37 -2.17 20.05
N ASP A 881 -2.04 -3.31 20.11
CA ASP A 881 -3.48 -3.39 20.40
C ASP A 881 -3.78 -2.95 21.85
N PHE A 882 -2.97 -3.41 22.80
CA PHE A 882 -3.07 -2.99 24.20
C PHE A 882 -2.82 -1.49 24.36
N CYS A 883 -1.73 -0.97 23.77
CA CYS A 883 -1.38 0.45 23.74
C CYS A 883 -2.53 1.31 23.19
N ARG A 884 -3.13 0.87 22.08
CA ARG A 884 -4.28 1.57 21.47
C ARG A 884 -5.44 1.73 22.45
N ASN A 885 -5.78 0.66 23.17
CA ASN A 885 -6.88 0.70 24.13
C ASN A 885 -6.54 1.54 25.36
N VAL A 886 -5.32 1.42 25.88
CA VAL A 886 -4.82 2.25 27.00
C VAL A 886 -4.86 3.73 26.63
N ALA A 887 -4.35 4.13 25.47
CA ALA A 887 -4.36 5.52 25.01
C ALA A 887 -5.78 6.08 24.90
N LYS A 888 -6.71 5.31 24.31
CA LYS A 888 -8.14 5.68 24.20
C LYS A 888 -8.80 5.85 25.56
N ASN A 889 -8.57 4.92 26.48
CA ASN A 889 -9.17 4.97 27.81
C ASN A 889 -8.58 6.10 28.64
N TRP A 890 -7.27 6.33 28.56
CA TRP A 890 -6.57 7.44 29.22
C TRP A 890 -7.09 8.80 28.74
N LEU A 891 -7.36 8.97 27.44
CA LEU A 891 -7.93 10.21 26.90
C LEU A 891 -9.33 10.52 27.45
N ARG A 892 -10.10 9.50 27.83
CA ARG A 892 -11.46 9.64 28.39
C ARG A 892 -11.47 10.02 29.87
N LEU A 893 -10.31 10.05 30.53
CA LEU A 893 -10.21 10.55 31.90
C LEU A 893 -10.59 12.05 31.95
N LYS A 894 -11.34 12.40 33.00
CA LYS A 894 -11.89 13.74 33.21
C LYS A 894 -11.05 14.57 34.15
#